data_AF-A0A2N5ZJG6-F1
#
_entry.id   AF-A0A2N5ZJG6-F1
#
_cell.length_a   1.000
_cell.length_b   1.000
_cell.length_c   1.000
_cell.angle_alpha   90.00
_cell.angle_beta   90.00
_cell.angle_gamma   90.00
#
_symmetry.space_group_name_H-M   'P 1'
#
loop_
_entity.id
_entity.type
_entity.pdbx_description
1 polymer ?
#
loop_
_entity_poly.entity_id
_entity_poly.type
_entity_poly.pdbx_seq_one_letter_code
_entity_poly.pdbx_strand_id
1 'polypeptide(L)'
;MKKLFIVFLGIIFIFMFTETSFFLLSKLIHFSRDEEVNSNNVKIVCMGDSFTYGAVVDKDASYPAILEKKLNEVSEEKIKVINYGRLAQNTSFVLKHLPDIIKKYSPEIIIIMAGYNNFANFEGAPFEKNQDAISLISEKIYKSRTYRFFELLIKNFKKHIFINNQKNISKIDFPDKSTDDLNYKEMIYNIPEKLISLNDLVRENDKLYKNLKEKRYYILKKMFGKVKISNLSEEEKIGFFLYNLDAGHLLDAQTILNDVKLKNSKYFDLLKAILDNDTEKKKLDNKQIFSLIKRYPNIKELYMMIFDLYIENDNHDKAINFLSFIKGKVKDHKNKKIFDFIIKIYSGEQNEKDISSLLKERQDKSYLYEIVINNFLKKKEKIKAKKYINDYIDEFPYYYRPYLLYLNTLSKKSDEYNKISYKILELDQERLDIFESIFFDEKNFHKAKDYYLIMIKNIKNTTKYRESYIEFLIKHKKKEEALKTCEDFFNETDDVLYLKREKAYLLSLVKREKAAEVMEKIKENSLVSNDFLAEMYILKWDLKNAEKYALKSYSYKKTSQSIKRLIEVYVLAKKYNHAANKYVELYGFGNNMDKNNLVKAAEYYKAAGDFKKAEKIYLSLGMFNDAQLIKKYNFSKDSRMSIDEWIKSDVLKIIKTAKENKINLIFMNYFEMKLSVVEKVCEQNDILFLDQNEYFNAILENGAKRQDYVLPDDHLTAKGNEITAELLKEILIKRNFIK
;
A
#
# COMPACT_ATOMS: atom_id res chain seq x y z
N MET A 1 -13.41 -23.33 50.83
CA MET A 1 -14.28 -24.08 49.89
C MET A 1 -15.63 -23.40 49.62
N LYS A 2 -16.45 -23.05 50.64
CA LYS A 2 -17.78 -22.42 50.42
C LYS A 2 -17.77 -21.15 49.52
N LYS A 3 -16.81 -20.24 49.71
CA LYS A 3 -16.69 -19.02 48.88
C LYS A 3 -16.41 -19.33 47.40
N LEU A 4 -15.51 -20.28 47.12
CA LEU A 4 -15.20 -20.71 45.75
C LEU A 4 -16.40 -21.37 45.07
N PHE A 5 -17.18 -22.16 45.82
CA PHE A 5 -18.41 -22.78 45.33
C PHE A 5 -19.46 -21.74 44.94
N ILE A 6 -19.64 -20.67 45.74
CA ILE A 6 -20.56 -19.57 45.42
C ILE A 6 -20.10 -18.83 44.15
N VAL A 7 -18.80 -18.55 44.01
CA VAL A 7 -18.25 -17.92 42.80
C VAL A 7 -18.50 -18.80 41.57
N PHE A 8 -18.27 -20.11 41.68
CA PHE A 8 -18.53 -21.06 40.61
C PHE A 8 -20.02 -21.09 40.19
N LEU A 9 -20.94 -21.14 41.16
CA LEU A 9 -22.38 -21.05 40.88
C LEU A 9 -22.76 -19.72 40.21
N GLY A 10 -22.16 -18.61 40.64
CA GLY A 10 -22.36 -17.30 40.01
C GLY A 10 -21.95 -17.28 38.54
N ILE A 11 -20.82 -17.89 38.19
CA ILE A 11 -20.35 -18.01 36.80
C ILE A 11 -21.33 -18.83 35.96
N ILE A 12 -21.80 -19.98 36.48
CA ILE A 12 -22.79 -20.81 35.80
C ILE A 12 -24.09 -20.03 35.58
N PHE A 13 -24.57 -19.31 36.60
CA PHE A 13 -25.79 -18.52 36.51
C PHE A 13 -25.68 -17.42 35.44
N ILE A 14 -24.57 -16.67 35.43
CA ILE A 14 -24.30 -15.65 34.39
C ILE A 14 -24.28 -16.29 33.00
N PHE A 15 -23.64 -17.46 32.85
CA PHE A 15 -23.59 -18.17 31.58
C PHE A 15 -24.98 -18.60 31.10
N MET A 16 -25.80 -19.17 31.98
CA MET A 16 -27.19 -19.57 31.67
C MET A 16 -28.08 -18.37 31.34
N PHE A 17 -27.95 -17.29 32.11
CA PHE A 17 -28.72 -16.06 31.91
C PHE A 17 -28.38 -15.41 30.55
N THR A 18 -27.09 -15.31 30.23
CA THR A 18 -26.64 -14.75 28.94
C THR A 18 -27.04 -15.64 27.76
N GLU A 19 -26.96 -16.97 27.88
CA GLU A 19 -27.37 -17.88 26.81
C GLU A 19 -28.87 -17.75 26.54
N THR A 20 -29.67 -17.69 27.61
CA THR A 20 -31.12 -17.50 27.51
C THR A 20 -31.45 -16.14 26.89
N SER A 21 -30.75 -15.08 27.31
CA SER A 21 -30.93 -13.73 26.75
C SER A 21 -30.60 -13.68 25.26
N PHE A 22 -29.48 -14.28 24.83
CA PHE A 22 -29.13 -14.36 23.42
C PHE A 22 -30.08 -15.24 22.61
N PHE A 23 -30.59 -16.31 23.20
CA PHE A 23 -31.62 -17.15 22.57
C PHE A 23 -32.91 -16.37 22.34
N LEU A 24 -33.39 -15.62 23.34
CA LEU A 24 -34.58 -14.78 23.23
C LEU A 24 -34.35 -13.64 22.23
N LEU A 25 -33.21 -12.96 22.30
CA LEU A 25 -32.87 -11.89 21.36
C LEU A 25 -32.80 -12.40 19.91
N SER A 26 -32.17 -13.56 19.69
CA SER A 26 -32.13 -14.22 18.38
C SER A 26 -33.53 -14.55 17.89
N LYS A 27 -34.41 -15.07 18.75
CA LYS A 27 -35.83 -15.30 18.41
C LYS A 27 -36.55 -14.01 18.05
N LEU A 28 -36.35 -12.92 18.80
CA LEU A 28 -36.98 -11.62 18.52
C LEU A 28 -36.52 -11.04 17.18
N ILE A 29 -35.22 -11.10 16.88
CA ILE A 29 -34.67 -10.66 15.60
C ILE A 29 -35.24 -11.49 14.44
N HIS A 30 -35.32 -12.81 14.59
CA HIS A 30 -35.91 -13.68 13.56
C HIS A 30 -37.42 -13.45 13.41
N PHE A 31 -38.14 -13.27 14.52
CA PHE A 31 -39.58 -12.97 14.50
C PHE A 31 -39.88 -11.65 13.79
N SER A 32 -39.05 -10.63 13.96
CA SER A 32 -39.22 -9.35 13.24
C SER A 32 -39.09 -9.45 11.72
N ARG A 33 -38.46 -10.53 11.22
CA ARG A 33 -38.28 -10.77 9.78
C ARG A 33 -39.25 -11.79 9.21
N ASP A 34 -39.78 -12.69 10.02
CA ASP A 34 -40.82 -13.62 9.62
C ASP A 34 -42.15 -12.84 9.50
N GLU A 35 -42.57 -12.53 8.27
CA GLU A 35 -43.89 -11.94 8.03
C GLU A 35 -44.99 -12.96 8.41
N GLU A 36 -46.05 -12.53 9.07
CA GLU A 36 -47.31 -13.28 9.15
C GLU A 36 -47.90 -13.33 7.74
N VAL A 37 -47.47 -14.31 6.97
CA VAL A 37 -47.99 -14.55 5.64
C VAL A 37 -49.09 -15.58 5.72
N ASN A 38 -50.27 -15.23 5.20
CA ASN A 38 -51.34 -16.18 4.96
C ASN A 38 -50.83 -17.24 3.95
N SER A 39 -50.69 -18.49 4.42
CA SER A 39 -50.05 -19.58 3.68
C SER A 39 -50.68 -19.86 2.32
N ASN A 40 -51.95 -19.50 2.13
CA ASN A 40 -52.71 -19.85 0.91
C ASN A 40 -52.23 -19.13 -0.36
N ASN A 41 -51.35 -18.12 -0.25
CA ASN A 41 -50.87 -17.34 -1.39
C ASN A 41 -49.36 -17.50 -1.66
N VAL A 42 -48.66 -18.38 -0.93
CA VAL A 42 -47.22 -18.56 -1.08
C VAL A 42 -46.92 -19.45 -2.28
N LYS A 43 -46.37 -18.88 -3.35
CA LYS A 43 -45.99 -19.62 -4.55
C LYS A 43 -44.54 -20.06 -4.54
N ILE A 44 -43.65 -19.25 -3.94
CA ILE A 44 -42.20 -19.47 -3.97
C ILE A 44 -41.60 -19.34 -2.56
N VAL A 45 -40.72 -20.26 -2.18
CA VAL A 45 -39.86 -20.14 -1.00
C VAL A 45 -38.39 -20.17 -1.42
N CYS A 46 -37.62 -19.14 -1.05
CA CYS A 46 -36.17 -19.12 -1.22
C CYS A 46 -35.49 -19.57 0.09
N MET A 47 -34.79 -20.71 0.07
CA MET A 47 -34.02 -21.23 1.20
C MET A 47 -32.53 -21.08 0.95
N GLY A 48 -31.77 -20.74 1.99
CA GLY A 48 -30.32 -20.65 1.85
C GLY A 48 -29.66 -19.97 3.03
N ASP A 49 -28.47 -19.46 2.78
CA ASP A 49 -27.62 -18.88 3.80
C ASP A 49 -27.72 -17.35 3.92
N SER A 50 -26.61 -16.67 4.27
CA SER A 50 -26.52 -15.22 4.38
C SER A 50 -26.80 -14.49 3.06
N PHE A 51 -26.56 -15.13 1.91
CA PHE A 51 -26.84 -14.56 0.60
C PHE A 51 -28.35 -14.52 0.33
N THR A 52 -29.07 -15.60 0.64
CA THR A 52 -30.55 -15.62 0.59
C THR A 52 -31.15 -14.69 1.63
N TYR A 53 -30.59 -14.65 2.83
CA TYR A 53 -31.06 -13.78 3.91
C TYR A 53 -30.90 -12.28 3.61
N GLY A 54 -29.97 -11.88 2.72
CA GLY A 54 -29.61 -10.49 2.47
C GLY A 54 -28.91 -9.86 3.67
N ALA A 55 -27.84 -10.48 4.17
CA ALA A 55 -27.21 -10.09 5.45
C ALA A 55 -26.63 -8.67 5.51
N VAL A 56 -26.27 -8.11 4.34
CA VAL A 56 -25.53 -6.84 4.20
C VAL A 56 -26.27 -5.82 3.35
N VAL A 57 -27.55 -6.06 3.08
CA VAL A 57 -28.43 -5.16 2.35
C VAL A 57 -29.73 -4.99 3.14
N ASP A 58 -30.49 -3.94 2.83
CA ASP A 58 -31.83 -3.78 3.38
C ASP A 58 -32.72 -4.97 3.01
N LYS A 59 -33.72 -5.26 3.84
CA LYS A 59 -34.65 -6.40 3.65
C LYS A 59 -35.21 -6.43 2.22
N ASP A 60 -35.61 -5.25 1.73
CA ASP A 60 -36.24 -5.05 0.42
C ASP A 60 -35.27 -5.10 -0.76
N ALA A 61 -33.96 -5.12 -0.48
CA ALA A 61 -32.87 -5.22 -1.46
C ALA A 61 -32.27 -6.64 -1.54
N SER A 62 -32.82 -7.61 -0.80
CA SER A 62 -32.48 -9.02 -0.98
C SER A 62 -33.07 -9.58 -2.28
N TYR A 63 -32.38 -10.51 -2.94
CA TYR A 63 -32.90 -11.06 -4.20
C TYR A 63 -34.30 -11.69 -4.08
N PRO A 64 -34.72 -12.35 -2.98
CA PRO A 64 -36.09 -12.85 -2.87
C PRO A 64 -37.14 -11.74 -2.85
N ALA A 65 -36.84 -10.62 -2.18
CA ALA A 65 -37.74 -9.46 -2.12
C ALA A 65 -37.84 -8.75 -3.48
N ILE A 66 -36.71 -8.61 -4.19
CA ILE A 66 -36.70 -8.05 -5.54
C ILE A 66 -37.41 -8.98 -6.53
N LEU A 67 -37.23 -10.30 -6.39
CA LEU A 67 -37.90 -11.31 -7.22
C LEU A 67 -39.42 -11.22 -7.05
N GLU A 68 -39.93 -11.07 -5.83
CA GLU A 68 -41.38 -10.86 -5.59
C GLU A 68 -41.91 -9.66 -6.37
N LYS A 69 -41.23 -8.50 -6.28
CA LYS A 69 -41.64 -7.28 -6.98
C LYS A 69 -41.66 -7.50 -8.49
N LYS A 70 -40.56 -8.01 -9.04
CA LYS A 70 -40.39 -8.24 -10.48
C LYS A 70 -41.36 -9.27 -11.06
N LEU A 71 -41.74 -10.29 -10.30
CA LEU A 71 -42.74 -11.28 -10.74
C LEU A 71 -44.15 -10.69 -10.75
N ASN A 72 -44.50 -9.89 -9.74
CA ASN A 72 -45.79 -9.21 -9.69
C ASN A 72 -45.95 -8.09 -10.74
N GLU A 73 -44.85 -7.61 -11.33
CA GLU A 73 -44.89 -6.66 -12.46
C GLU A 73 -45.31 -7.33 -13.79
N VAL A 74 -45.13 -8.64 -13.91
CA VAL A 74 -45.32 -9.37 -15.17
C VAL A 74 -46.40 -10.45 -15.12
N SER A 75 -46.84 -10.86 -13.94
CA SER A 75 -47.87 -11.88 -13.77
C SER A 75 -49.21 -11.27 -13.37
N GLU A 76 -50.30 -11.83 -13.89
CA GLU A 76 -51.67 -11.47 -13.49
C GLU A 76 -52.01 -11.97 -12.08
N GLU A 77 -51.36 -13.06 -11.64
CA GLU A 77 -51.52 -13.61 -10.31
C GLU A 77 -50.61 -12.90 -9.30
N LYS A 78 -51.14 -12.62 -8.11
CA LYS A 78 -50.32 -12.08 -7.03
C LYS A 78 -49.40 -13.17 -6.46
N ILE A 79 -48.11 -13.07 -6.77
CA ILE A 79 -47.08 -14.01 -6.34
C ILE A 79 -46.47 -13.53 -5.03
N LYS A 80 -46.46 -14.41 -4.03
CA LYS A 80 -45.70 -14.21 -2.79
C LYS A 80 -44.44 -15.07 -2.79
N VAL A 81 -43.30 -14.45 -2.49
CA VAL A 81 -41.98 -15.07 -2.34
C VAL A 81 -41.54 -14.95 -0.89
N ILE A 82 -41.31 -16.10 -0.23
CA ILE A 82 -40.81 -16.13 1.14
C ILE A 82 -39.29 -16.20 1.14
N ASN A 83 -38.66 -15.22 1.80
CA ASN A 83 -37.24 -15.30 2.13
C ASN A 83 -37.03 -16.16 3.39
N TYR A 84 -36.66 -17.42 3.21
CA TYR A 84 -36.26 -18.34 4.27
C TYR A 84 -34.74 -18.50 4.36
N GLY A 85 -33.99 -17.44 4.04
CA GLY A 85 -32.56 -17.37 4.28
C GLY A 85 -32.23 -17.31 5.77
N ARG A 86 -31.10 -17.90 6.16
CA ARG A 86 -30.60 -17.88 7.54
C ARG A 86 -29.07 -17.81 7.53
N LEU A 87 -28.48 -17.00 8.40
CA LEU A 87 -27.03 -16.80 8.40
C LEU A 87 -26.25 -18.12 8.61
N ALA A 88 -25.17 -18.29 7.85
CA ALA A 88 -24.21 -19.39 7.94
C ALA A 88 -24.80 -20.82 7.82
N GLN A 89 -25.98 -20.97 7.20
CA GLN A 89 -26.61 -22.28 7.05
C GLN A 89 -26.02 -23.10 5.91
N ASN A 90 -25.98 -24.42 6.11
CA ASN A 90 -25.44 -25.41 5.17
C ASN A 90 -26.58 -26.26 4.57
N THR A 91 -26.24 -27.26 3.74
CA THR A 91 -27.26 -28.15 3.13
C THR A 91 -28.06 -28.96 4.14
N SER A 92 -27.46 -29.34 5.28
CA SER A 92 -28.16 -30.12 6.32
C SER A 92 -29.23 -29.31 7.02
N PHE A 93 -29.00 -28.01 7.21
CA PHE A 93 -30.03 -27.12 7.71
C PHE A 93 -31.24 -27.08 6.78
N VAL A 94 -30.99 -26.90 5.47
CA VAL A 94 -32.06 -26.88 4.45
C VAL A 94 -32.83 -28.20 4.48
N LEU A 95 -32.12 -29.33 4.43
CA LEU A 95 -32.72 -30.66 4.50
C LEU A 95 -33.60 -30.83 5.75
N LYS A 96 -33.11 -30.42 6.92
CA LYS A 96 -33.82 -30.56 8.20
C LYS A 96 -35.12 -29.75 8.24
N HIS A 97 -35.15 -28.56 7.62
CA HIS A 97 -36.30 -27.65 7.73
C HIS A 97 -37.24 -27.73 6.53
N LEU A 98 -36.83 -28.36 5.44
CA LEU A 98 -37.63 -28.49 4.23
C LEU A 98 -39.03 -29.09 4.48
N PRO A 99 -39.21 -30.17 5.27
CA PRO A 99 -40.54 -30.71 5.54
C PRO A 99 -41.47 -29.72 6.25
N ASP A 100 -40.95 -28.98 7.24
CA ASP A 100 -41.72 -27.98 7.97
C ASP A 100 -42.12 -26.81 7.06
N ILE A 101 -41.24 -26.43 6.13
CA ILE A 101 -41.49 -25.38 5.14
C ILE A 101 -42.56 -25.77 4.15
N ILE A 102 -42.48 -26.99 3.61
CA ILE A 102 -43.50 -27.53 2.72
C ILE A 102 -44.84 -27.57 3.44
N LYS A 103 -44.88 -28.08 4.69
CA LYS A 103 -46.11 -28.14 5.48
C LYS A 103 -46.68 -26.75 5.81
N LYS A 104 -45.83 -25.78 6.12
CA LYS A 104 -46.25 -24.44 6.57
C LYS A 104 -46.76 -23.58 5.41
N TYR A 105 -46.09 -23.63 4.26
CA TYR A 105 -46.34 -22.68 3.17
C TYR A 105 -46.92 -23.33 1.91
N SER A 106 -46.90 -24.66 1.79
CA SER A 106 -47.36 -25.39 0.61
C SER A 106 -46.87 -24.78 -0.73
N PRO A 107 -45.56 -24.46 -0.88
CA PRO A 107 -45.09 -23.70 -2.03
C PRO A 107 -45.16 -24.52 -3.33
N GLU A 108 -45.35 -23.87 -4.46
CA GLU A 108 -45.21 -24.53 -5.77
C GLU A 108 -43.74 -24.69 -6.18
N ILE A 109 -42.89 -23.77 -5.73
CA ILE A 109 -41.48 -23.69 -6.10
C ILE A 109 -40.61 -23.44 -4.87
N ILE A 110 -39.51 -24.19 -4.75
CA ILE A 110 -38.45 -23.92 -3.77
C ILE A 110 -37.15 -23.63 -4.51
N ILE A 111 -36.54 -22.48 -4.18
CA ILE A 111 -35.24 -22.04 -4.73
C ILE A 111 -34.20 -22.18 -3.62
N ILE A 112 -33.12 -22.92 -3.85
CA ILE A 112 -32.10 -23.22 -2.84
C ILE A 112 -30.74 -22.68 -3.26
N MET A 113 -30.13 -21.89 -2.37
CA MET A 113 -28.72 -21.51 -2.44
C MET A 113 -28.01 -21.93 -1.15
N ALA A 114 -27.38 -23.11 -1.18
CA ALA A 114 -26.68 -23.70 -0.05
C ALA A 114 -25.54 -24.60 -0.51
N GLY A 115 -24.51 -24.75 0.33
CA GLY A 115 -23.34 -25.60 0.08
C GLY A 115 -22.03 -24.96 0.50
N TYR A 116 -21.92 -23.62 0.42
CA TYR A 116 -20.69 -22.92 0.82
C TYR A 116 -20.38 -23.09 2.30
N ASN A 117 -21.41 -22.97 3.15
CA ASN A 117 -21.18 -23.11 4.57
C ASN A 117 -20.92 -24.55 5.01
N ASN A 118 -21.04 -25.59 4.17
CA ASN A 118 -20.59 -26.93 4.56
C ASN A 118 -19.07 -26.97 4.84
N PHE A 119 -18.30 -26.04 4.28
CA PHE A 119 -16.87 -25.92 4.54
C PHE A 119 -16.53 -25.28 5.89
N ALA A 120 -17.47 -24.57 6.53
CA ALA A 120 -17.24 -23.81 7.76
C ALA A 120 -18.20 -24.17 8.90
N ASN A 121 -19.42 -24.56 8.58
CA ASN A 121 -20.47 -25.00 9.49
C ASN A 121 -20.76 -26.48 9.27
N PHE A 122 -20.33 -27.31 10.22
CA PHE A 122 -20.48 -28.77 10.20
C PHE A 122 -21.72 -29.26 10.95
N GLU A 123 -22.65 -28.36 11.29
CA GLU A 123 -23.90 -28.77 11.93
C GLU A 123 -24.70 -29.68 11.00
N GLY A 124 -25.10 -30.85 11.50
CA GLY A 124 -25.83 -31.86 10.72
C GLY A 124 -24.95 -32.75 9.85
N ALA A 125 -23.63 -32.54 9.84
CA ALA A 125 -22.73 -33.38 9.08
C ALA A 125 -22.77 -34.86 9.55
N PRO A 126 -22.75 -35.83 8.64
CA PRO A 126 -22.93 -37.26 8.91
C PRO A 126 -21.65 -37.93 9.48
N PHE A 127 -20.79 -37.17 10.15
CA PHE A 127 -19.59 -37.73 10.76
C PHE A 127 -19.99 -38.63 11.94
N GLU A 128 -19.54 -39.89 11.92
CA GLU A 128 -19.80 -40.85 13.00
C GLU A 128 -19.35 -40.27 14.33
N LYS A 129 -20.32 -40.07 15.23
CA LYS A 129 -20.08 -39.60 16.59
C LYS A 129 -19.53 -40.74 17.44
N ASN A 130 -18.27 -41.11 17.26
CA ASN A 130 -17.49 -41.68 18.38
C ASN A 130 -17.14 -40.53 19.34
N GLN A 131 -18.16 -39.99 20.00
CA GLN A 131 -18.03 -38.87 20.91
C GLN A 131 -18.04 -39.39 22.34
N ASP A 132 -16.87 -39.34 22.98
CA ASP A 132 -16.78 -39.44 24.43
C ASP A 132 -17.59 -38.31 25.12
N ALA A 133 -17.89 -38.47 26.41
CA ALA A 133 -18.70 -37.50 27.16
C ALA A 133 -18.10 -36.07 27.13
N ILE A 134 -16.77 -35.96 27.05
CA ILE A 134 -16.06 -34.68 26.99
C ILE A 134 -16.32 -33.97 25.66
N SER A 135 -16.27 -34.69 24.54
CA SER A 135 -16.55 -34.09 23.23
C SER A 135 -18.01 -33.63 23.11
N LEU A 136 -18.97 -34.35 23.69
CA LEU A 136 -20.38 -33.93 23.76
C LEU A 136 -20.56 -32.62 24.53
N ILE A 137 -19.92 -32.50 25.70
CA ILE A 137 -19.98 -31.27 26.52
C ILE A 137 -19.30 -30.12 25.78
N SER A 138 -18.12 -30.37 25.19
CA SER A 138 -17.40 -29.36 24.42
C SER A 138 -18.24 -28.87 23.24
N GLU A 139 -18.90 -29.77 22.50
CA GLU A 139 -19.76 -29.39 21.37
C GLU A 139 -20.92 -28.49 21.82
N LYS A 140 -21.55 -28.80 22.97
CA LYS A 140 -22.60 -27.93 23.54
C LYS A 140 -22.05 -26.56 23.93
N ILE A 141 -20.85 -26.49 24.51
CA ILE A 141 -20.19 -25.22 24.84
C ILE A 141 -19.85 -24.43 23.57
N TYR A 142 -19.26 -25.05 22.55
CA TYR A 142 -18.94 -24.38 21.26
C TYR A 142 -20.20 -23.95 20.48
N LYS A 143 -21.35 -24.60 20.72
CA LYS A 143 -22.65 -24.22 20.16
C LYS A 143 -23.36 -23.13 20.96
N SER A 144 -22.94 -22.85 22.20
CA SER A 144 -23.49 -21.76 23.00
C SER A 144 -23.20 -20.41 22.34
N ARG A 145 -24.24 -19.58 22.26
CA ARG A 145 -24.14 -18.18 21.80
C ARG A 145 -23.26 -17.36 22.73
N THR A 146 -23.37 -17.60 24.03
CA THR A 146 -22.53 -16.96 25.05
C THR A 146 -21.05 -17.25 24.82
N TYR A 147 -20.69 -18.53 24.62
CA TYR A 147 -19.29 -18.89 24.33
C TYR A 147 -18.77 -18.18 23.08
N ARG A 148 -19.52 -18.24 21.97
CA ARG A 148 -19.12 -17.60 20.70
C ARG A 148 -18.97 -16.09 20.84
N PHE A 149 -19.86 -15.44 21.59
CA PHE A 149 -19.76 -14.02 21.89
C PHE A 149 -18.46 -13.69 22.66
N PHE A 150 -18.16 -14.43 23.72
CA PHE A 150 -16.91 -14.23 24.46
C PHE A 150 -15.68 -14.57 23.62
N GLU A 151 -15.74 -15.59 22.78
CA GLU A 151 -14.67 -15.92 21.84
C GLU A 151 -14.39 -14.75 20.88
N LEU A 152 -15.44 -14.16 20.31
CA LEU A 152 -15.34 -12.99 19.43
C LEU A 152 -14.81 -11.76 20.19
N LEU A 153 -15.28 -11.52 21.42
CA LEU A 153 -14.75 -10.46 22.28
C LEU A 153 -13.26 -10.67 22.53
N ILE A 154 -12.84 -11.86 22.93
CA ILE A 154 -11.42 -12.18 23.20
C ILE A 154 -10.59 -12.00 21.93
N LYS A 155 -11.08 -12.45 20.76
CA LYS A 155 -10.41 -12.24 19.47
C LYS A 155 -10.24 -10.74 19.17
N ASN A 156 -11.29 -9.95 19.38
CA ASN A 156 -11.24 -8.48 19.18
C ASN A 156 -10.31 -7.79 20.18
N PHE A 157 -10.33 -8.18 21.46
CA PHE A 157 -9.40 -7.66 22.47
C PHE A 157 -7.95 -7.99 22.13
N LYS A 158 -7.65 -9.24 21.73
CA LYS A 158 -6.32 -9.65 21.28
C LYS A 158 -5.86 -8.83 20.07
N LYS A 159 -6.75 -8.61 19.09
CA LYS A 159 -6.48 -7.77 17.92
C LYS A 159 -6.16 -6.33 18.33
N HIS A 160 -6.93 -5.74 19.24
CA HIS A 160 -6.67 -4.39 19.75
C HIS A 160 -5.37 -4.29 20.54
N ILE A 161 -5.08 -5.25 21.43
CA ILE A 161 -3.83 -5.30 22.19
C ILE A 161 -2.65 -5.46 21.23
N PHE A 162 -2.76 -6.31 20.21
CA PHE A 162 -1.71 -6.50 19.21
C PHE A 162 -1.45 -5.22 18.39
N ILE A 163 -2.51 -4.54 17.93
CA ILE A 163 -2.38 -3.26 17.22
C ILE A 163 -1.75 -2.18 18.12
N ASN A 164 -2.17 -2.10 19.38
CA ASN A 164 -1.60 -1.14 20.33
C ASN A 164 -0.13 -1.47 20.68
N ASN A 165 0.21 -2.75 20.79
CA ASN A 165 1.59 -3.18 21.01
C ASN A 165 2.47 -2.90 19.78
N GLN A 166 1.98 -3.07 18.55
CA GLN A 166 2.73 -2.64 17.35
C GLN A 166 2.94 -1.11 17.30
N LYS A 167 1.93 -0.33 17.71
CA LYS A 167 2.06 1.14 17.85
C LYS A 167 3.04 1.56 18.95
N ASN A 168 3.25 0.73 19.96
CA ASN A 168 4.23 0.98 21.03
C ASN A 168 5.63 0.44 20.69
N ILE A 169 5.74 -0.66 19.94
CA ILE A 169 7.02 -1.22 19.47
C ILE A 169 7.64 -0.31 18.39
N SER A 170 6.82 0.37 17.59
CA SER A 170 7.27 1.42 16.66
C SER A 170 7.77 2.71 17.35
N LYS A 171 7.71 2.78 18.70
CA LYS A 171 8.35 3.84 19.51
C LYS A 171 9.63 3.39 20.21
N ILE A 172 10.05 2.13 20.08
CA ILE A 172 11.32 1.66 20.59
C ILE A 172 12.32 1.75 19.45
N ASP A 173 13.31 2.64 19.58
CA ASP A 173 14.41 2.81 18.62
C ASP A 173 15.17 1.49 18.45
N PHE A 174 14.90 0.78 17.37
CA PHE A 174 15.79 -0.26 16.86
C PHE A 174 16.70 0.35 15.78
N PRO A 175 17.99 -0.03 15.72
CA PRO A 175 18.87 0.40 14.63
C PRO A 175 18.34 -0.15 13.30
N ASP A 176 18.10 0.77 12.38
CA ASP A 176 17.44 0.55 11.10
C ASP A 176 18.17 -0.49 10.23
N LYS A 177 17.46 -1.57 9.87
CA LYS A 177 17.80 -2.45 8.75
C LYS A 177 16.58 -2.58 7.84
N SER A 178 16.60 -1.77 6.77
CA SER A 178 16.05 -2.04 5.44
C SER A 178 14.68 -2.73 5.38
N THR A 179 13.60 -1.95 5.49
CA THR A 179 12.28 -2.35 4.97
C THR A 179 11.50 -1.15 4.39
N ASP A 180 12.10 -0.44 3.42
CA ASP A 180 11.37 0.51 2.59
C ASP A 180 10.95 -0.15 1.27
N ASP A 181 9.69 -0.58 1.19
CA ASP A 181 8.95 -0.62 -0.09
C ASP A 181 7.43 -0.88 0.02
N LEU A 182 6.84 -0.94 1.22
CA LEU A 182 5.42 -1.36 1.35
C LEU A 182 4.43 -0.36 1.97
N ASN A 183 4.84 0.84 2.39
CA ASN A 183 3.93 1.75 3.11
C ASN A 183 3.48 3.02 2.38
N TYR A 184 3.81 3.21 1.09
CA TYR A 184 3.40 4.42 0.36
C TYR A 184 1.97 4.36 -0.22
N LYS A 185 1.37 3.17 -0.40
CA LYS A 185 0.04 3.02 -1.02
C LYS A 185 -1.14 3.16 -0.04
N GLU A 186 -0.96 2.88 1.25
CA GLU A 186 -2.05 2.98 2.24
C GLU A 186 -2.17 4.38 2.87
N MET A 187 -1.10 5.19 2.92
CA MET A 187 -1.13 6.53 3.50
C MET A 187 -1.93 7.56 2.66
N ILE A 188 -2.09 7.33 1.35
CA ILE A 188 -2.77 8.30 0.47
C ILE A 188 -4.31 8.22 0.60
N TYR A 189 -4.87 7.15 1.17
CA TYR A 189 -6.32 6.94 1.17
C TYR A 189 -7.03 7.22 2.50
N ASN A 190 -6.35 7.60 3.59
CA ASN A 190 -7.01 7.94 4.86
C ASN A 190 -6.23 8.95 5.71
N ILE A 191 -6.29 10.25 5.38
CA ILE A 191 -5.92 11.32 6.33
C ILE A 191 -7.20 12.04 6.78
N PRO A 192 -7.62 11.89 8.05
CA PRO A 192 -8.64 12.74 8.63
C PRO A 192 -8.09 14.16 8.84
N GLU A 193 -8.90 15.17 8.54
CA GLU A 193 -8.67 16.55 8.95
C GLU A 193 -8.55 16.65 10.48
N LYS A 194 -7.33 16.66 11.03
CA LYS A 194 -7.08 17.29 12.34
C LYS A 194 -5.63 17.72 12.49
N LEU A 195 -5.49 18.98 12.87
CA LEU A 195 -4.26 19.75 13.12
C LEU A 195 -3.16 18.95 13.84
N ILE A 196 -2.05 18.72 13.15
CA ILE A 196 -0.77 18.32 13.75
C ILE A 196 -0.07 19.60 14.23
N SER A 197 0.52 19.56 15.44
CA SER A 197 1.15 20.73 16.05
C SER A 197 2.46 21.10 15.34
N LEU A 198 2.77 22.39 15.29
CA LEU A 198 3.95 22.94 14.61
C LEU A 198 5.29 22.31 15.08
N ASN A 199 5.34 21.81 16.32
CA ASN A 199 6.53 21.18 16.90
C ASN A 199 6.81 19.78 16.32
N ASP A 200 5.78 19.07 15.86
CA ASP A 200 5.93 17.76 15.22
C ASP A 200 6.49 17.91 13.79
N LEU A 201 6.11 18.99 13.10
CA LEU A 201 6.64 19.37 11.78
C LEU A 201 8.11 19.78 11.80
N VAL A 202 8.60 20.37 12.90
CA VAL A 202 10.03 20.72 13.06
C VAL A 202 10.86 19.44 13.23
N ARG A 203 10.39 18.48 14.03
CA ARG A 203 11.05 17.17 14.19
C ARG A 203 11.08 16.34 12.92
N GLU A 204 10.03 16.41 12.09
CA GLU A 204 10.02 15.74 10.78
C GLU A 204 10.95 16.40 9.75
N ASN A 205 11.12 17.72 9.78
CA ASN A 205 12.08 18.42 8.91
C ASN A 205 13.53 18.07 9.23
N ASP A 206 13.89 17.95 10.51
CA ASP A 206 15.23 17.50 10.91
C ASP A 206 15.50 16.06 10.45
N LYS A 207 14.48 15.19 10.54
CA LYS A 207 14.54 13.82 9.97
C LYS A 207 14.69 13.84 8.45
N LEU A 208 13.98 14.71 7.74
CA LEU A 208 14.06 14.84 6.28
C LEU A 208 15.44 15.33 5.83
N TYR A 209 16.00 16.32 6.52
CA TYR A 209 17.32 16.86 6.24
C TYR A 209 18.42 15.82 6.48
N LYS A 210 18.29 15.03 7.57
CA LYS A 210 19.17 13.88 7.85
C LYS A 210 19.06 12.80 6.76
N ASN A 211 17.85 12.47 6.31
CA ASN A 211 17.61 11.53 5.22
C ASN A 211 18.19 11.99 3.87
N LEU A 212 18.21 13.30 3.60
CA LEU A 212 18.83 13.85 2.39
C LEU A 212 20.36 13.81 2.46
N LYS A 213 20.96 14.06 3.63
CA LYS A 213 22.41 13.85 3.87
C LYS A 213 22.79 12.37 3.63
N GLU A 214 22.00 11.44 4.17
CA GLU A 214 22.22 9.99 3.99
C GLU A 214 22.03 9.52 2.53
N LYS A 215 21.02 10.02 1.81
CA LYS A 215 20.84 9.74 0.37
C LYS A 215 21.99 10.27 -0.48
N ARG A 216 22.46 11.49 -0.21
CA ARG A 216 23.61 12.08 -0.92
C ARG A 216 24.89 11.29 -0.65
N TYR A 217 25.09 10.83 0.59
CA TYR A 217 26.15 9.90 0.95
C TYR A 217 26.05 8.58 0.18
N TYR A 218 24.86 7.97 0.07
CA TYR A 218 24.69 6.70 -0.65
C TYR A 218 25.00 6.84 -2.15
N ILE A 219 24.59 7.94 -2.77
CA ILE A 219 24.88 8.24 -4.19
C ILE A 219 26.39 8.42 -4.39
N LEU A 220 27.05 9.20 -3.53
CA LEU A 220 28.50 9.42 -3.61
C LEU A 220 29.26 8.13 -3.30
N LYS A 221 28.87 7.35 -2.28
CA LYS A 221 29.44 6.02 -1.99
C LYS A 221 29.26 5.04 -3.15
N LYS A 222 28.18 5.14 -3.93
CA LYS A 222 27.95 4.31 -5.12
C LYS A 222 28.76 4.80 -6.33
N MET A 223 28.95 6.10 -6.49
CA MET A 223 29.80 6.70 -7.52
C MET A 223 31.28 6.41 -7.26
N PHE A 224 31.73 6.57 -6.01
CA PHE A 224 33.11 6.40 -5.59
C PHE A 224 33.44 5.01 -5.07
N GLY A 225 32.46 4.13 -4.81
CA GLY A 225 32.70 2.73 -4.45
C GLY A 225 33.36 1.92 -5.55
N LYS A 226 33.41 2.45 -6.78
CA LYS A 226 34.20 1.94 -7.90
C LYS A 226 35.63 2.49 -7.93
N VAL A 227 35.93 3.56 -7.19
CA VAL A 227 37.24 4.22 -7.11
C VAL A 227 37.89 3.81 -5.78
N LYS A 228 39.00 3.07 -5.84
CA LYS A 228 39.74 2.74 -4.62
C LYS A 228 40.24 4.02 -3.97
N ILE A 229 39.95 4.24 -2.68
CA ILE A 229 40.39 5.43 -1.90
C ILE A 229 41.89 5.67 -2.08
N SER A 230 42.70 4.61 -2.15
CA SER A 230 44.15 4.67 -2.41
C SER A 230 44.54 5.52 -3.64
N ASN A 231 43.65 5.59 -4.65
CA ASN A 231 43.87 6.24 -5.93
C ASN A 231 43.51 7.73 -5.94
N LEU A 232 42.82 8.22 -4.91
CA LEU A 232 42.50 9.64 -4.77
C LEU A 232 43.77 10.46 -4.47
N SER A 233 43.79 11.71 -4.93
CA SER A 233 44.78 12.72 -4.53
C SER A 233 44.65 13.05 -3.03
N GLU A 234 45.66 13.72 -2.48
CA GLU A 234 45.64 14.13 -1.07
C GLU A 234 44.48 15.08 -0.78
N GLU A 235 44.23 16.05 -1.66
CA GLU A 235 43.14 17.02 -1.59
C GLU A 235 41.76 16.35 -1.68
N GLU A 236 41.58 15.40 -2.59
CA GLU A 236 40.33 14.64 -2.71
C GLU A 236 40.06 13.81 -1.46
N LYS A 237 41.10 13.21 -0.86
CA LYS A 237 40.98 12.45 0.39
C LYS A 237 40.60 13.34 1.56
N ILE A 238 41.15 14.55 1.64
CA ILE A 238 40.76 15.54 2.65
C ILE A 238 39.31 15.95 2.46
N GLY A 239 38.89 16.25 1.23
CA GLY A 239 37.50 16.57 0.92
C GLY A 239 36.54 15.43 1.30
N PHE A 240 36.94 14.18 1.01
CA PHE A 240 36.16 13.00 1.38
C PHE A 240 36.10 12.79 2.89
N PHE A 241 37.22 12.95 3.60
CA PHE A 241 37.28 12.88 5.05
C PHE A 241 36.30 13.87 5.69
N LEU A 242 36.36 15.14 5.27
CA LEU A 242 35.53 16.20 5.84
C LEU A 242 34.04 16.02 5.50
N TYR A 243 33.72 15.52 4.30
CA TYR A 243 32.35 15.19 3.93
C TYR A 243 31.76 14.07 4.80
N ASN A 244 32.52 12.98 5.03
CA ASN A 244 32.07 11.88 5.87
C ASN A 244 31.86 12.32 7.32
N LEU A 245 32.66 13.27 7.79
CA LEU A 245 32.49 13.88 9.11
C LEU A 245 31.17 14.68 9.18
N ASP A 246 30.89 15.59 8.24
CA ASP A 246 29.64 16.38 8.21
C ASP A 246 28.37 15.52 8.05
N ALA A 247 28.50 14.37 7.40
CA ALA A 247 27.41 13.40 7.26
C ALA A 247 27.24 12.50 8.50
N GLY A 248 28.12 12.59 9.51
CA GLY A 248 28.08 11.77 10.73
C GLY A 248 28.62 10.33 10.56
N HIS A 249 29.33 10.05 9.46
CA HIS A 249 29.92 8.74 9.17
C HIS A 249 31.35 8.64 9.72
N LEU A 250 31.46 8.66 11.05
CA LEU A 250 32.74 8.74 11.77
C LEU A 250 33.70 7.59 11.43
N LEU A 251 33.19 6.36 11.23
CA LEU A 251 34.02 5.20 10.90
C LEU A 251 34.63 5.31 9.49
N ASP A 252 33.89 5.87 8.53
CA ASP A 252 34.38 6.10 7.17
C ASP A 252 35.40 7.24 7.14
N ALA A 253 35.13 8.33 7.87
CA ALA A 253 36.10 9.41 8.08
C ALA A 253 37.39 8.87 8.72
N GLN A 254 37.30 8.03 9.75
CA GLN A 254 38.44 7.37 10.36
C GLN A 254 39.19 6.44 9.40
N THR A 255 38.46 5.73 8.54
CA THR A 255 39.05 4.85 7.51
C THR A 255 39.86 5.67 6.49
N ILE A 256 39.32 6.81 6.05
CA ILE A 256 40.00 7.73 5.13
C ILE A 256 41.24 8.34 5.80
N LEU A 257 41.11 8.81 7.04
CA LEU A 257 42.22 9.36 7.82
C LEU A 257 43.37 8.36 7.98
N ASN A 258 43.04 7.07 8.10
CA ASN A 258 44.03 6.01 8.26
C ASN A 258 44.75 5.58 6.97
N ASP A 259 44.37 6.11 5.81
CA ASP A 259 45.04 5.87 4.54
C ASP A 259 46.50 6.38 4.59
N VAL A 260 47.44 5.61 4.03
CA VAL A 260 48.89 5.86 4.11
C VAL A 260 49.28 7.24 3.59
N LYS A 261 48.62 7.74 2.52
CA LYS A 261 48.93 9.08 1.99
C LYS A 261 48.46 10.18 2.94
N LEU A 262 47.32 9.99 3.61
CA LEU A 262 46.83 10.94 4.60
C LEU A 262 47.59 10.86 5.92
N LYS A 263 48.05 9.67 6.33
CA LYS A 263 48.95 9.51 7.51
C LYS A 263 50.26 10.29 7.38
N ASN A 264 50.78 10.37 6.16
CA ASN A 264 52.00 11.11 5.85
C ASN A 264 51.73 12.55 5.39
N SER A 265 50.45 12.95 5.32
CA SER A 265 50.08 14.31 4.98
C SER A 265 50.49 15.26 6.09
N LYS A 266 50.96 16.45 5.72
CA LYS A 266 51.16 17.55 6.67
C LYS A 266 49.87 17.95 7.40
N TYR A 267 48.70 17.54 6.91
CA TYR A 267 47.40 17.82 7.51
C TYR A 267 46.90 16.72 8.45
N PHE A 268 47.61 15.59 8.60
CA PHE A 268 47.17 14.44 9.39
C PHE A 268 46.76 14.80 10.82
N ASP A 269 47.64 15.49 11.56
CA ASP A 269 47.39 15.85 12.96
C ASP A 269 46.16 16.74 13.13
N LEU A 270 45.89 17.61 12.15
CA LEU A 270 44.72 18.48 12.13
C LEU A 270 43.44 17.67 11.90
N LEU A 271 43.41 16.83 10.87
CA LEU A 271 42.23 16.02 10.54
C LEU A 271 41.93 15.03 11.66
N LYS A 272 42.97 14.47 12.28
CA LYS A 272 42.84 13.63 13.47
C LYS A 272 42.24 14.38 14.65
N ALA A 273 42.74 15.58 14.96
CA ALA A 273 42.18 16.40 16.03
C ALA A 273 40.71 16.78 15.80
N ILE A 274 40.31 17.00 14.53
CA ILE A 274 38.92 17.24 14.15
C ILE A 274 38.05 15.99 14.40
N LEU A 275 38.51 14.81 14.00
CA LEU A 275 37.80 13.54 14.18
C LEU A 275 37.64 13.14 15.65
N ASP A 276 38.73 13.23 16.41
CA ASP A 276 38.78 12.89 17.85
C ASP A 276 37.82 13.78 18.64
N ASN A 277 37.63 15.03 18.22
CA ASN A 277 36.70 15.94 18.89
C ASN A 277 35.22 15.65 18.57
N ASP A 278 34.90 15.27 17.34
CA ASP A 278 33.53 14.93 16.94
C ASP A 278 33.06 13.60 17.57
N THR A 279 33.98 12.63 17.70
CA THR A 279 33.73 11.34 18.37
C THR A 279 33.51 11.46 19.88
N GLU A 280 34.18 12.38 20.57
CA GLU A 280 34.03 12.56 22.03
C GLU A 280 32.89 13.51 22.43
N LYS A 281 32.14 14.10 21.48
CA LYS A 281 31.20 15.22 21.71
C LYS A 281 31.81 16.40 22.48
N LYS A 282 33.14 16.51 22.55
CA LYS A 282 33.80 17.65 23.19
C LYS A 282 33.83 18.80 22.19
N LYS A 283 33.82 20.04 22.71
CA LYS A 283 34.13 21.22 21.90
C LYS A 283 35.64 21.33 21.84
N LEU A 284 36.22 21.37 20.65
CA LEU A 284 37.63 21.70 20.45
C LEU A 284 37.94 22.95 21.27
N ASP A 285 38.96 22.89 22.14
CA ASP A 285 39.45 24.09 22.81
C ASP A 285 40.01 25.02 21.72
N ASN A 286 39.53 26.26 21.72
CA ASN A 286 39.93 27.33 20.81
C ASN A 286 41.47 27.40 20.66
N LYS A 287 42.23 27.14 21.73
CA LYS A 287 43.71 27.14 21.66
C LYS A 287 44.27 26.11 20.69
N GLN A 288 43.64 24.94 20.55
CA GLN A 288 44.07 23.87 19.66
C GLN A 288 43.75 24.19 18.20
N ILE A 289 42.55 24.72 17.92
CA ILE A 289 42.17 25.19 16.58
C ILE A 289 43.10 26.33 16.13
N PHE A 290 43.34 27.32 16.99
CA PHE A 290 44.22 28.45 16.67
C PHE A 290 45.69 28.04 16.48
N SER A 291 46.18 27.08 17.27
CA SER A 291 47.52 26.49 17.12
C SER A 291 47.70 25.82 15.75
N LEU A 292 46.72 25.02 15.34
CA LEU A 292 46.74 24.29 14.07
C LEU A 292 46.65 25.22 12.87
N ILE A 293 45.81 26.25 12.95
CA ILE A 293 45.69 27.27 11.91
C ILE A 293 46.97 28.08 11.74
N LYS A 294 47.66 28.39 12.84
CA LYS A 294 48.94 29.12 12.81
C LYS A 294 50.02 28.34 12.06
N ARG A 295 49.95 27.00 12.03
CA ARG A 295 50.87 26.12 11.28
C ARG A 295 50.54 26.02 9.80
N TYR A 296 49.31 26.29 9.36
CA TYR A 296 48.86 26.09 7.97
C TYR A 296 48.10 27.31 7.40
N PRO A 297 48.77 28.46 7.17
CA PRO A 297 48.14 29.73 6.83
C PRO A 297 47.48 29.81 5.44
N ASN A 298 47.69 28.83 4.56
CA ASN A 298 47.36 28.93 3.13
C ASN A 298 46.13 28.09 2.71
N ILE A 299 45.39 27.47 3.64
CA ILE A 299 44.26 26.60 3.30
C ILE A 299 42.94 27.38 3.40
N LYS A 300 42.57 28.04 2.31
CA LYS A 300 41.36 28.86 2.21
C LYS A 300 40.09 28.04 2.50
N GLU A 301 40.05 26.79 2.05
CA GLU A 301 38.92 25.88 2.18
C GLU A 301 38.70 25.46 3.64
N LEU A 302 39.77 25.22 4.40
CA LEU A 302 39.69 24.88 5.82
C LEU A 302 39.11 26.04 6.65
N TYR A 303 39.48 27.27 6.31
CA TYR A 303 38.93 28.46 6.94
C TYR A 303 37.43 28.60 6.71
N MET A 304 36.98 28.34 5.48
CA MET A 304 35.56 28.41 5.16
C MET A 304 34.75 27.32 5.86
N MET A 305 35.30 26.11 5.98
CA MET A 305 34.61 25.01 6.66
C MET A 305 34.53 25.19 8.17
N ILE A 306 35.60 25.67 8.82
CA ILE A 306 35.56 26.00 10.25
C ILE A 306 34.60 27.17 10.50
N PHE A 307 34.52 28.12 9.57
CA PHE A 307 33.56 29.20 9.62
C PHE A 307 32.11 28.70 9.50
N ASP A 308 31.81 27.86 8.51
CA ASP A 308 30.48 27.26 8.33
C ASP A 308 30.07 26.43 9.56
N LEU A 309 31.00 25.68 10.17
CA LEU A 309 30.77 24.95 11.42
C LEU A 309 30.40 25.86 12.61
N TYR A 310 31.01 27.04 12.74
CA TYR A 310 30.62 27.99 13.79
C TYR A 310 29.24 28.61 13.53
N ILE A 311 28.91 28.84 12.26
CA ILE A 311 27.61 29.38 11.83
C ILE A 311 26.48 28.37 12.02
N GLU A 312 26.68 27.10 11.65
CA GLU A 312 25.67 26.04 11.79
C GLU A 312 25.33 25.72 13.26
N ASN A 313 26.27 25.97 14.18
CA ASN A 313 26.08 25.80 15.62
C ASN A 313 25.62 27.08 16.34
N ASP A 314 25.14 28.09 15.60
CA ASP A 314 24.59 29.36 16.11
C ASP A 314 25.57 30.13 17.02
N ASN A 315 26.89 29.97 16.80
CA ASN A 315 27.93 30.52 17.66
C ASN A 315 28.57 31.77 17.03
N HIS A 316 27.77 32.81 16.85
CA HIS A 316 28.14 34.02 16.12
C HIS A 316 29.38 34.72 16.67
N ASP A 317 29.52 34.85 17.99
CA ASP A 317 30.70 35.47 18.62
C ASP A 317 31.99 34.72 18.28
N LYS A 318 31.94 33.38 18.17
CA LYS A 318 33.11 32.59 17.78
C LYS A 318 33.40 32.71 16.29
N ALA A 319 32.38 32.75 15.44
CA ALA A 319 32.55 33.01 14.01
C ALA A 319 33.20 34.39 13.77
N ILE A 320 32.79 35.42 14.51
CA ILE A 320 33.35 36.78 14.46
C ILE A 320 34.81 36.80 14.93
N ASN A 321 35.10 36.19 16.09
CA ASN A 321 36.46 36.11 16.62
C ASN A 321 37.40 35.34 15.67
N PHE A 322 36.88 34.29 15.04
CA PHE A 322 37.60 33.49 14.06
C PHE A 322 37.92 34.28 12.78
N LEU A 323 36.93 34.95 12.19
CA LEU A 323 37.14 35.81 11.04
C LEU A 323 38.10 36.97 11.34
N SER A 324 38.00 37.57 12.54
CA SER A 324 38.90 38.65 12.99
C SER A 324 40.34 38.18 13.09
N PHE A 325 40.55 36.95 13.58
CA PHE A 325 41.86 36.34 13.61
C PHE A 325 42.41 36.09 12.19
N ILE A 326 41.60 35.53 11.28
CA ILE A 326 42.02 35.29 9.89
C ILE A 326 42.36 36.61 9.19
N LYS A 327 41.53 37.64 9.37
CA LYS A 327 41.80 39.00 8.87
C LYS A 327 43.19 39.49 9.29
N GLY A 328 43.60 39.24 10.54
CA GLY A 328 44.92 39.61 11.03
C GLY A 328 46.09 38.92 10.33
N LYS A 329 45.84 37.79 9.66
CA LYS A 329 46.85 36.97 8.95
C LYS A 329 46.86 37.17 7.43
N VAL A 330 45.76 37.63 6.86
CA VAL A 330 45.67 37.95 5.43
C VAL A 330 46.55 39.16 5.13
N LYS A 331 47.59 39.03 4.29
CA LYS A 331 48.47 40.16 3.94
C LYS A 331 47.84 41.10 2.91
N ASP A 332 46.97 40.59 2.05
CA ASP A 332 46.29 41.38 1.03
C ASP A 332 45.24 42.32 1.64
N HIS A 333 45.44 43.63 1.46
CA HIS A 333 44.54 44.67 1.95
C HIS A 333 43.11 44.52 1.42
N LYS A 334 42.94 44.02 0.19
CA LYS A 334 41.61 43.83 -0.41
C LYS A 334 40.85 42.69 0.28
N ASN A 335 41.51 41.57 0.55
CA ASN A 335 40.90 40.46 1.29
C ASN A 335 40.66 40.81 2.77
N LYS A 336 41.50 41.64 3.43
CA LYS A 336 41.20 42.14 4.79
C LYS A 336 39.87 42.89 4.87
N LYS A 337 39.57 43.76 3.89
CA LYS A 337 38.29 44.47 3.80
C LYS A 337 37.09 43.51 3.68
N ILE A 338 37.26 42.36 3.01
CA ILE A 338 36.20 41.33 2.89
C ILE A 338 35.95 40.69 4.24
N PHE A 339 37.00 40.30 4.96
CA PHE A 339 36.83 39.75 6.31
C PHE A 339 36.20 40.79 7.25
N ASP A 340 36.59 42.06 7.16
CA ASP A 340 35.93 43.15 7.90
C ASP A 340 34.44 43.24 7.62
N PHE A 341 34.07 43.13 6.36
CA PHE A 341 32.69 43.17 5.94
C PHE A 341 31.89 41.97 6.46
N ILE A 342 32.43 40.76 6.31
CA ILE A 342 31.79 39.54 6.82
C ILE A 342 31.68 39.63 8.36
N ILE A 343 32.71 40.10 9.06
CA ILE A 343 32.68 40.34 10.51
C ILE A 343 31.55 41.29 10.88
N LYS A 344 31.43 42.44 10.19
CA LYS A 344 30.31 43.38 10.38
C LYS A 344 28.94 42.76 10.08
N ILE A 345 28.85 41.85 9.11
CA ILE A 345 27.61 41.11 8.82
C ILE A 345 27.14 40.30 10.01
N TYR A 346 28.08 39.59 10.63
CA TYR A 346 27.77 38.68 11.72
C TYR A 346 27.72 39.38 13.08
N SER A 347 28.44 40.48 13.30
CA SER A 347 28.33 41.32 14.51
C SER A 347 27.04 42.14 14.56
N GLY A 348 26.36 42.30 13.42
CA GLY A 348 25.14 43.09 13.32
C GLY A 348 25.38 44.60 13.23
N GLU A 349 26.64 45.04 13.14
CA GLU A 349 27.05 46.45 13.16
C GLU A 349 26.94 47.17 11.81
N GLN A 350 26.24 46.58 10.83
CA GLN A 350 26.29 47.04 9.45
C GLN A 350 25.10 47.89 9.01
N ASN A 351 25.40 48.84 8.13
CA ASN A 351 24.48 49.75 7.44
C ASN A 351 24.45 49.40 5.93
N GLU A 352 23.30 49.56 5.28
CA GLU A 352 23.06 49.29 3.84
C GLU A 352 24.07 49.96 2.89
N LYS A 353 24.68 51.08 3.32
CA LYS A 353 25.75 51.80 2.62
C LYS A 353 27.07 51.01 2.56
N ASP A 354 27.41 50.28 3.61
CA ASP A 354 28.65 49.47 3.67
C ASP A 354 28.58 48.31 2.68
N ILE A 355 27.42 47.66 2.55
CA ILE A 355 27.15 46.57 1.60
C ILE A 355 27.25 47.09 0.16
N SER A 356 26.59 48.20 -0.13
CA SER A 356 26.58 48.80 -1.48
C SER A 356 27.95 49.29 -1.92
N SER A 357 28.77 49.83 -1.00
CA SER A 357 30.13 50.27 -1.30
C SER A 357 31.06 49.10 -1.65
N LEU A 358 30.95 47.98 -0.93
CA LEU A 358 31.82 46.83 -1.13
C LEU A 358 31.55 46.12 -2.46
N LEU A 359 30.27 46.04 -2.84
CA LEU A 359 29.82 45.42 -4.09
C LEU A 359 30.19 46.23 -5.34
N LYS A 360 30.38 47.56 -5.19
CA LYS A 360 30.86 48.45 -6.25
C LYS A 360 32.37 48.35 -6.51
N GLU A 361 33.17 47.95 -5.52
CA GLU A 361 34.66 47.95 -5.62
C GLU A 361 35.27 46.71 -6.32
N ARG A 362 34.49 45.66 -6.67
CA ARG A 362 35.04 44.38 -7.22
C ARG A 362 34.45 43.99 -8.58
N GLN A 363 35.28 43.33 -9.40
CA GLN A 363 34.89 42.66 -10.64
C GLN A 363 34.40 41.21 -10.41
N ASP A 364 34.94 40.49 -9.43
CA ASP A 364 34.49 39.13 -9.09
C ASP A 364 33.54 39.18 -7.89
N LYS A 365 32.28 39.54 -8.19
CA LYS A 365 31.24 39.87 -7.20
C LYS A 365 30.42 38.66 -6.73
N SER A 366 30.57 37.53 -7.40
CA SER A 366 29.63 36.41 -7.38
C SER A 366 29.40 35.77 -6.00
N TYR A 367 30.49 35.46 -5.29
CA TYR A 367 30.45 34.77 -4.00
C TYR A 367 29.96 35.64 -2.85
N LEU A 368 30.29 36.93 -2.88
CA LEU A 368 29.85 37.90 -1.87
C LEU A 368 28.34 38.12 -1.91
N TYR A 369 27.74 38.13 -3.10
CA TYR A 369 26.29 38.23 -3.26
C TYR A 369 25.55 37.02 -2.66
N GLU A 370 26.05 35.81 -2.87
CA GLU A 370 25.42 34.59 -2.33
C GLU A 370 25.40 34.60 -0.80
N ILE A 371 26.50 35.02 -0.16
CA ILE A 371 26.57 35.14 1.31
C ILE A 371 25.58 36.19 1.83
N VAL A 372 25.49 37.35 1.15
CA VAL A 372 24.59 38.44 1.55
C VAL A 372 23.12 38.02 1.41
N ILE A 373 22.75 37.40 0.29
CA ILE A 373 21.39 36.91 0.03
C ILE A 373 21.02 35.82 1.06
N ASN A 374 21.88 34.82 1.25
CA ASN A 374 21.61 33.74 2.20
C ASN A 374 21.45 34.25 3.64
N ASN A 375 22.19 35.28 4.05
CA ASN A 375 22.02 35.90 5.36
C ASN A 375 20.70 36.66 5.49
N PHE A 376 20.29 37.44 4.49
CA PHE A 376 18.97 38.10 4.51
C PHE A 376 17.83 37.08 4.59
N LEU A 377 17.96 35.96 3.89
CA LEU A 377 16.99 34.86 3.96
C LEU A 377 16.94 34.20 5.33
N LYS A 378 18.11 33.92 5.95
CA LYS A 378 18.20 33.35 7.30
C LYS A 378 17.64 34.28 8.37
N LYS A 379 17.90 35.60 8.29
CA LYS A 379 17.37 36.62 9.21
C LYS A 379 15.89 36.98 8.97
N LYS A 380 15.20 36.27 8.06
CA LYS A 380 13.80 36.51 7.65
C LYS A 380 13.54 37.90 7.04
N GLU A 381 14.58 38.61 6.59
CA GLU A 381 14.46 39.91 5.94
C GLU A 381 14.13 39.75 4.44
N LYS A 382 13.04 39.06 4.14
CA LYS A 382 12.67 38.57 2.79
C LYS A 382 12.48 39.69 1.76
N ILE A 383 12.04 40.87 2.19
CA ILE A 383 11.86 42.03 1.32
C ILE A 383 13.21 42.57 0.84
N LYS A 384 14.21 42.60 1.74
CA LYS A 384 15.57 43.03 1.42
C LYS A 384 16.27 42.02 0.50
N ALA A 385 16.10 40.72 0.76
CA ALA A 385 16.59 39.67 -0.14
C ALA A 385 16.00 39.78 -1.55
N LYS A 386 14.67 40.02 -1.66
CA LYS A 386 13.99 40.20 -2.95
C LYS A 386 14.52 41.41 -3.72
N LYS A 387 14.64 42.56 -3.03
CA LYS A 387 15.18 43.79 -3.62
C LYS A 387 16.60 43.56 -4.15
N TYR A 388 17.47 42.96 -3.35
CA TYR A 388 18.85 42.65 -3.79
C TYR A 388 18.93 41.63 -4.93
N ILE A 389 18.03 40.65 -4.98
CA ILE A 389 18.00 39.74 -6.14
C ILE A 389 17.56 40.50 -7.39
N ASN A 390 16.49 41.30 -7.30
CA ASN A 390 15.96 42.06 -8.44
C ASN A 390 16.96 43.11 -8.97
N ASP A 391 17.65 43.82 -8.09
CA ASP A 391 18.57 44.90 -8.49
C ASP A 391 19.83 44.39 -9.21
N TYR A 392 20.13 43.08 -9.15
CA TYR A 392 21.39 42.51 -9.66
C TYR A 392 21.25 41.24 -10.51
N ILE A 393 20.02 40.74 -10.74
CA ILE A 393 19.77 39.52 -11.53
C ILE A 393 20.18 39.69 -13.01
N ASP A 394 20.10 40.92 -13.53
CA ASP A 394 20.47 41.26 -14.91
C ASP A 394 21.99 41.24 -15.13
N GLU A 395 22.79 41.53 -14.10
CA GLU A 395 24.27 41.50 -14.20
C GLU A 395 24.84 40.07 -14.15
N PHE A 396 24.13 39.08 -13.55
CA PHE A 396 24.66 37.73 -13.34
C PHE A 396 23.62 36.62 -13.60
N PRO A 397 23.32 36.29 -14.86
CA PRO A 397 22.26 35.35 -15.25
C PRO A 397 22.45 33.91 -14.73
N TYR A 398 23.67 33.51 -14.38
CA TYR A 398 23.97 32.15 -13.90
C TYR A 398 23.48 31.87 -12.46
N TYR A 399 22.95 32.88 -11.74
CA TYR A 399 22.52 32.78 -10.34
C TYR A 399 21.00 32.65 -10.14
N TYR A 400 20.30 31.99 -11.08
CA TYR A 400 18.94 31.50 -10.84
C TYR A 400 18.83 30.58 -9.63
N ARG A 401 19.91 29.92 -9.18
CA ARG A 401 19.88 28.97 -8.06
C ARG A 401 19.54 29.62 -6.70
N PRO A 402 20.17 30.73 -6.25
CA PRO A 402 19.72 31.49 -5.08
C PRO A 402 18.29 32.03 -5.19
N TYR A 403 17.87 32.47 -6.38
CA TYR A 403 16.49 32.91 -6.62
C TYR A 403 15.50 31.75 -6.52
N LEU A 404 15.83 30.59 -7.07
CA LEU A 404 15.06 29.35 -6.93
C LEU A 404 15.04 28.86 -5.47
N LEU A 405 16.13 29.02 -4.70
CA LEU A 405 16.17 28.75 -3.26
C LEU A 405 15.29 29.71 -2.47
N TYR A 406 15.25 30.99 -2.84
CA TYR A 406 14.33 32.00 -2.28
C TYR A 406 12.87 31.65 -2.56
N LEU A 407 12.54 31.30 -3.81
CA LEU A 407 11.20 30.84 -4.21
C LEU A 407 10.83 29.52 -3.49
N ASN A 408 11.78 28.60 -3.34
CA ASN A 408 11.59 27.33 -2.63
C ASN A 408 11.41 27.51 -1.11
N THR A 409 12.02 28.55 -0.51
CA THR A 409 11.77 28.90 0.90
C THR A 409 10.43 29.63 1.10
N LEU A 410 9.90 30.28 0.07
CA LEU A 410 8.53 30.80 0.07
C LEU A 410 7.48 29.68 -0.12
N SER A 411 7.81 28.62 -0.87
CA SER A 411 6.87 27.55 -1.28
C SER A 411 6.75 26.35 -0.31
N LYS A 412 7.23 26.45 0.95
CA LYS A 412 7.15 25.35 1.95
C LYS A 412 5.73 25.07 2.50
N LYS A 413 4.66 25.47 1.80
CA LYS A 413 3.31 24.90 1.98
C LYS A 413 3.08 23.85 0.88
N SER A 414 2.94 22.59 1.29
CA SER A 414 3.16 21.38 0.48
C SER A 414 2.23 21.14 -0.71
N ASP A 415 1.18 21.93 -0.93
CA ASP A 415 0.34 21.82 -2.13
C ASP A 415 0.84 22.68 -3.30
N GLU A 416 1.74 23.63 -3.05
CA GLU A 416 2.18 24.57 -4.06
C GLU A 416 3.35 24.05 -4.90
N TYR A 417 4.16 23.11 -4.43
CA TYR A 417 5.29 22.59 -5.22
C TYR A 417 4.82 21.86 -6.49
N ASN A 418 3.82 20.98 -6.35
CA ASN A 418 3.18 20.33 -7.48
C ASN A 418 2.41 21.35 -8.34
N LYS A 419 1.68 22.28 -7.72
CA LYS A 419 1.05 23.39 -8.46
C LYS A 419 2.06 24.27 -9.18
N ILE A 420 3.30 24.44 -8.72
CA ILE A 420 4.33 25.25 -9.37
C ILE A 420 4.94 24.49 -10.55
N SER A 421 5.19 23.18 -10.47
CA SER A 421 5.51 22.39 -11.66
C SER A 421 4.35 22.35 -12.66
N TYR A 422 3.09 22.33 -12.17
CA TYR A 422 1.88 22.44 -13.01
C TYR A 422 1.65 23.86 -13.58
N LYS A 423 2.06 24.92 -12.88
CA LYS A 423 1.96 26.32 -13.34
C LYS A 423 3.12 26.68 -14.26
N ILE A 424 4.27 26.02 -14.14
CA ILE A 424 5.35 26.06 -15.13
C ILE A 424 4.88 25.49 -16.48
N LEU A 425 3.94 24.53 -16.50
CA LEU A 425 3.32 24.00 -17.72
C LEU A 425 2.29 24.95 -18.36
N GLU A 426 1.57 25.75 -17.56
CA GLU A 426 0.61 26.76 -18.04
C GLU A 426 1.25 28.08 -18.48
N LEU A 427 2.40 28.46 -17.88
CA LEU A 427 3.03 29.77 -18.05
C LEU A 427 3.98 29.90 -19.26
N ASP A 428 4.02 28.94 -20.18
CA ASP A 428 4.99 28.94 -21.30
C ASP A 428 4.76 30.12 -22.28
N GLN A 429 3.51 30.55 -22.49
CA GLN A 429 3.20 31.69 -23.37
C GLN A 429 3.35 33.04 -22.64
N GLU A 430 2.77 33.17 -21.45
CA GLU A 430 2.82 34.40 -20.64
C GLU A 430 4.26 34.77 -20.23
N ARG A 431 5.15 33.77 -20.08
CA ARG A 431 6.58 34.02 -19.83
C ARG A 431 7.36 34.41 -21.07
N LEU A 432 6.99 33.94 -22.27
CA LEU A 432 7.58 34.43 -23.51
C LEU A 432 7.21 35.90 -23.72
N ASP A 433 5.97 36.27 -23.42
CA ASP A 433 5.48 37.65 -23.51
C ASP A 433 6.15 38.56 -22.47
N ILE A 434 6.35 38.06 -21.23
CA ILE A 434 7.13 38.77 -20.21
C ILE A 434 8.63 38.84 -20.58
N PHE A 435 9.21 37.77 -21.15
CA PHE A 435 10.59 37.80 -21.66
C PHE A 435 10.76 38.84 -22.77
N GLU A 436 9.80 38.93 -23.69
CA GLU A 436 9.79 39.91 -24.78
C GLU A 436 9.67 41.34 -24.26
N SER A 437 8.95 41.54 -23.14
CA SER A 437 8.81 42.85 -22.49
C SER A 437 10.06 43.34 -21.72
N ILE A 438 11.01 42.46 -21.40
CA ILE A 438 12.18 42.78 -20.56
C ILE A 438 13.44 43.06 -21.40
N PHE A 439 13.54 42.51 -22.61
CA PHE A 439 14.71 42.70 -23.48
C PHE A 439 14.52 43.88 -24.44
N PHE A 440 15.20 45.00 -24.19
CA PHE A 440 15.21 46.18 -25.07
C PHE A 440 16.07 46.04 -26.35
N ASP A 441 16.84 44.95 -26.48
CA ASP A 441 17.69 44.65 -27.64
C ASP A 441 17.28 43.32 -28.27
N GLU A 442 16.76 43.41 -29.50
CA GLU A 442 16.23 42.34 -30.33
C GLU A 442 17.24 41.19 -30.51
N LYS A 443 18.54 41.51 -30.59
CA LYS A 443 19.60 40.50 -30.80
C LYS A 443 19.86 39.63 -29.57
N ASN A 444 19.69 40.19 -28.38
CA ASN A 444 19.84 39.48 -27.11
C ASN A 444 18.56 38.74 -26.73
N PHE A 445 17.39 39.28 -27.10
CA PHE A 445 16.11 38.57 -27.01
C PHE A 445 16.13 37.24 -27.77
N HIS A 446 16.58 37.24 -29.03
CA HIS A 446 16.64 36.00 -29.82
C HIS A 446 17.56 34.94 -29.21
N LYS A 447 18.75 35.32 -28.71
CA LYS A 447 19.65 34.37 -28.04
C LYS A 447 19.09 33.84 -26.73
N ALA A 448 18.46 34.69 -25.92
CA ALA A 448 17.85 34.28 -24.65
C ALA A 448 16.62 33.39 -24.89
N LYS A 449 15.80 33.72 -25.89
CA LYS A 449 14.68 32.91 -26.38
C LYS A 449 15.17 31.55 -26.88
N ASP A 450 16.21 31.50 -27.69
CA ASP A 450 16.79 30.24 -28.16
C ASP A 450 17.33 29.40 -27.01
N TYR A 451 18.00 30.01 -26.04
CA TYR A 451 18.51 29.29 -24.86
C TYR A 451 17.38 28.78 -23.96
N TYR A 452 16.32 29.56 -23.77
CA TYR A 452 15.12 29.19 -23.01
C TYR A 452 14.34 28.07 -23.73
N LEU A 453 14.19 28.16 -25.05
CA LEU A 453 13.57 27.11 -25.88
C LEU A 453 14.41 25.83 -25.88
N ILE A 454 15.74 25.91 -25.91
CA ILE A 454 16.63 24.76 -25.76
C ILE A 454 16.48 24.15 -24.35
N MET A 455 16.39 24.97 -23.31
CA MET A 455 16.19 24.52 -21.94
C MET A 455 14.84 23.83 -21.76
N ILE A 456 13.77 24.42 -22.28
CA ILE A 456 12.42 23.83 -22.30
C ILE A 456 12.42 22.54 -23.11
N LYS A 457 13.04 22.52 -24.29
CA LYS A 457 13.17 21.31 -25.12
C LYS A 457 13.93 20.21 -24.37
N ASN A 458 14.99 20.56 -23.65
CA ASN A 458 15.75 19.63 -22.82
C ASN A 458 14.93 19.13 -21.62
N ILE A 459 14.15 20.00 -20.95
CA ILE A 459 13.25 19.62 -19.85
C ILE A 459 12.11 18.72 -20.35
N LYS A 460 11.45 19.09 -21.46
CA LYS A 460 10.40 18.33 -22.14
C LYS A 460 10.91 16.97 -22.64
N ASN A 461 12.21 16.86 -22.93
CA ASN A 461 12.86 15.60 -23.31
C ASN A 461 13.38 14.78 -22.12
N THR A 462 13.26 15.25 -20.88
CA THR A 462 13.56 14.40 -19.73
C THR A 462 12.45 13.39 -19.49
N THR A 463 12.82 12.14 -19.22
CA THR A 463 11.87 11.06 -18.88
C THR A 463 10.92 11.47 -17.76
N LYS A 464 11.46 12.10 -16.71
CA LYS A 464 10.70 12.51 -15.53
C LYS A 464 9.62 13.55 -15.82
N TYR A 465 9.86 14.46 -16.76
CA TYR A 465 8.85 15.42 -17.19
C TYR A 465 7.70 14.71 -17.92
N ARG A 466 8.04 13.79 -18.83
CA ARG A 466 7.06 13.04 -19.62
C ARG A 466 6.23 12.12 -18.73
N GLU A 467 6.84 11.43 -17.75
CA GLU A 467 6.14 10.68 -16.68
C GLU A 467 5.09 11.55 -15.98
N SER A 468 5.52 12.71 -15.47
CA SER A 468 4.66 13.65 -14.72
C SER A 468 3.51 14.20 -15.58
N TYR A 469 3.75 14.40 -16.88
CA TYR A 469 2.73 14.86 -17.82
C TYR A 469 1.69 13.78 -18.12
N ILE A 470 2.12 12.52 -18.27
CA ILE A 470 1.20 11.40 -18.50
C ILE A 470 0.34 11.15 -17.25
N GLU A 471 0.94 11.19 -16.05
CA GLU A 471 0.19 11.13 -14.78
C GLU A 471 -0.85 12.25 -14.67
N PHE A 472 -0.47 13.47 -15.08
CA PHE A 472 -1.39 14.61 -15.14
C PHE A 472 -2.57 14.34 -16.07
N LEU A 473 -2.32 13.84 -17.28
CA LEU A 473 -3.38 13.53 -18.25
C LEU A 473 -4.31 12.43 -17.72
N ILE A 474 -3.77 11.40 -17.07
CA ILE A 474 -4.57 10.35 -16.42
C ILE A 474 -5.46 10.93 -15.31
N LYS A 475 -4.89 11.75 -14.42
CA LYS A 475 -5.61 12.39 -13.30
C LYS A 475 -6.77 13.25 -13.78
N HIS A 476 -6.63 13.90 -14.95
CA HIS A 476 -7.66 14.74 -15.55
C HIS A 476 -8.56 13.99 -16.54
N LYS A 477 -8.58 12.65 -16.50
CA LYS A 477 -9.42 11.79 -17.36
C LYS A 477 -9.15 11.96 -18.87
N LYS A 478 -8.00 12.51 -19.27
CA LYS A 478 -7.56 12.68 -20.67
C LYS A 478 -6.81 11.45 -21.19
N LYS A 479 -7.49 10.30 -21.18
CA LYS A 479 -6.88 8.99 -21.46
C LYS A 479 -6.26 8.86 -22.86
N GLU A 480 -6.92 9.34 -23.91
CA GLU A 480 -6.40 9.24 -25.29
C GLU A 480 -5.18 10.16 -25.50
N GLU A 481 -5.16 11.33 -24.86
CA GLU A 481 -4.01 12.24 -24.92
C GLU A 481 -2.81 11.65 -24.15
N ALA A 482 -3.07 11.03 -22.99
CA ALA A 482 -2.05 10.29 -22.24
C ALA A 482 -1.47 9.15 -23.07
N LEU A 483 -2.33 8.38 -23.75
CA LEU A 483 -1.94 7.29 -24.63
C LEU A 483 -1.07 7.77 -25.79
N LYS A 484 -1.52 8.82 -26.49
CA LYS A 484 -0.77 9.42 -27.60
C LYS A 484 0.59 9.92 -27.13
N THR A 485 0.65 10.60 -25.98
CA THR A 485 1.91 11.06 -25.38
C THR A 485 2.87 9.90 -25.08
N CYS A 486 2.36 8.77 -24.56
CA CYS A 486 3.15 7.56 -24.36
C CYS A 486 3.68 6.97 -25.68
N GLU A 487 2.86 7.00 -26.74
CA GLU A 487 3.22 6.49 -28.07
C GLU A 487 4.26 7.39 -28.75
N ASP A 488 4.07 8.71 -28.70
CA ASP A 488 4.99 9.72 -29.24
C ASP A 488 6.35 9.65 -28.52
N PHE A 489 6.36 9.55 -27.19
CA PHE A 489 7.60 9.39 -26.43
C PHE A 489 8.40 8.17 -26.88
N PHE A 490 7.71 7.06 -27.13
CA PHE A 490 8.36 5.83 -27.55
C PHE A 490 9.01 5.92 -28.93
N ASN A 491 8.39 6.64 -29.87
CA ASN A 491 8.91 6.78 -31.22
C ASN A 491 10.16 7.68 -31.31
N GLU A 492 10.43 8.47 -30.27
CA GLU A 492 11.49 9.49 -30.27
C GLU A 492 12.81 9.07 -29.61
N THR A 493 12.92 7.89 -28.99
CA THR A 493 14.10 7.55 -28.18
C THR A 493 14.65 6.14 -28.41
N ASP A 494 15.98 6.06 -28.47
CA ASP A 494 16.77 4.83 -28.63
C ASP A 494 17.02 4.07 -27.30
N ASP A 495 16.61 4.59 -26.13
CA ASP A 495 16.73 3.86 -24.86
C ASP A 495 15.55 2.89 -24.67
N VAL A 496 15.58 1.87 -25.54
CA VAL A 496 14.47 0.98 -25.85
C VAL A 496 13.93 0.27 -24.60
N LEU A 497 14.77 -0.12 -23.64
CA LEU A 497 14.35 -1.08 -22.61
C LEU A 497 13.65 -0.46 -21.39
N TYR A 498 14.14 0.69 -20.91
CA TYR A 498 13.54 1.40 -19.76
C TYR A 498 12.13 1.90 -20.13
N LEU A 499 12.01 2.50 -21.31
CA LEU A 499 10.77 3.10 -21.81
C LEU A 499 9.71 2.07 -22.21
N LYS A 500 10.14 0.88 -22.61
CA LYS A 500 9.24 -0.26 -22.88
C LYS A 500 8.48 -0.72 -21.63
N ARG A 501 9.16 -0.74 -20.48
CA ARG A 501 8.53 -1.04 -19.18
C ARG A 501 7.62 0.10 -18.72
N GLU A 502 8.08 1.33 -18.89
CA GLU A 502 7.34 2.52 -18.52
C GLU A 502 6.06 2.67 -19.36
N LYS A 503 6.14 2.45 -20.69
CA LYS A 503 4.98 2.37 -21.60
C LYS A 503 3.99 1.31 -21.15
N ALA A 504 4.44 0.13 -20.75
CA ALA A 504 3.53 -0.91 -20.31
C ALA A 504 2.86 -0.59 -18.98
N TYR A 505 3.60 0.03 -18.05
CA TYR A 505 3.05 0.55 -16.81
C TYR A 505 1.99 1.64 -17.08
N LEU A 506 2.31 2.62 -17.92
CA LEU A 506 1.40 3.72 -18.27
C LEU A 506 0.20 3.24 -19.10
N LEU A 507 0.40 2.28 -20.00
CA LEU A 507 -0.69 1.59 -20.70
C LEU A 507 -1.56 0.80 -19.73
N SER A 508 -1.01 0.19 -18.68
CA SER A 508 -1.81 -0.52 -17.67
C SER A 508 -2.78 0.43 -16.94
N LEU A 509 -2.38 1.68 -16.78
CA LEU A 509 -3.21 2.75 -16.18
C LEU A 509 -4.32 3.23 -17.13
N VAL A 510 -4.11 3.13 -18.45
CA VAL A 510 -5.00 3.70 -19.48
C VAL A 510 -5.83 2.64 -20.22
N LYS A 511 -5.18 1.60 -20.76
CA LYS A 511 -5.74 0.46 -21.52
C LYS A 511 -4.96 -0.82 -21.19
N ARG A 512 -5.42 -1.55 -20.16
CA ARG A 512 -4.86 -2.84 -19.70
C ARG A 512 -4.67 -3.85 -20.83
N GLU A 513 -5.55 -3.81 -21.83
CA GLU A 513 -5.52 -4.73 -22.96
C GLU A 513 -4.26 -4.65 -23.81
N LYS A 514 -3.85 -3.42 -24.15
CA LYS A 514 -2.69 -3.14 -24.98
C LYS A 514 -1.37 -3.30 -24.21
N ALA A 515 -1.38 -3.14 -22.90
CA ALA A 515 -0.18 -3.23 -22.07
C ALA A 515 0.50 -4.61 -22.16
N ALA A 516 -0.30 -5.69 -22.09
CA ALA A 516 0.21 -7.05 -22.23
C ALA A 516 0.80 -7.30 -23.63
N GLU A 517 0.10 -6.91 -24.70
CA GLU A 517 0.55 -7.09 -26.09
C GLU A 517 1.85 -6.33 -26.39
N VAL A 518 1.96 -5.11 -25.88
CA VAL A 518 3.19 -4.32 -25.99
C VAL A 518 4.33 -5.05 -25.29
N MET A 519 4.11 -5.57 -24.07
CA MET A 519 5.13 -6.34 -23.35
C MET A 519 5.51 -7.65 -24.00
N GLU A 520 4.59 -8.36 -24.65
CA GLU A 520 4.94 -9.57 -25.40
C GLU A 520 5.83 -9.26 -26.61
N LYS A 521 5.58 -8.13 -27.30
CA LYS A 521 6.43 -7.67 -28.41
C LYS A 521 7.85 -7.32 -27.97
N ILE A 522 8.05 -7.04 -26.69
CA ILE A 522 9.35 -6.65 -26.15
C ILE A 522 10.34 -7.84 -26.12
N LYS A 523 9.89 -9.08 -26.31
CA LYS A 523 10.68 -10.33 -26.51
C LYS A 523 11.86 -10.59 -25.56
N GLU A 524 12.05 -9.77 -24.51
CA GLU A 524 13.09 -10.00 -23.52
C GLU A 524 12.60 -10.92 -22.43
N ASN A 525 13.25 -12.07 -22.31
CA ASN A 525 13.02 -13.04 -21.24
C ASN A 525 13.78 -12.62 -19.97
N SER A 526 13.41 -11.46 -19.40
CA SER A 526 13.98 -10.93 -18.16
C SER A 526 13.06 -11.21 -16.97
N LEU A 527 13.61 -11.24 -15.75
CA LEU A 527 12.81 -11.39 -14.52
C LEU A 527 11.67 -10.35 -14.45
N VAL A 528 12.00 -9.08 -14.65
CA VAL A 528 11.06 -7.96 -14.46
C VAL A 528 10.01 -7.93 -15.58
N SER A 529 10.38 -8.25 -16.83
CA SER A 529 9.41 -8.32 -17.92
C SER A 529 8.41 -9.45 -17.71
N ASN A 530 8.87 -10.62 -17.25
CA ASN A 530 7.99 -11.75 -16.93
C ASN A 530 7.08 -11.47 -15.72
N ASP A 531 7.58 -10.84 -14.65
CA ASP A 531 6.75 -10.48 -13.50
C ASP A 531 5.67 -9.46 -13.86
N PHE A 532 6.04 -8.45 -14.65
CA PHE A 532 5.11 -7.44 -15.13
C PHE A 532 4.08 -8.02 -16.10
N LEU A 533 4.48 -8.91 -17.00
CA LEU A 533 3.55 -9.63 -17.88
C LEU A 533 2.54 -10.44 -17.07
N ALA A 534 3.00 -11.14 -16.02
CA ALA A 534 2.10 -11.86 -15.12
C ALA A 534 1.07 -10.91 -14.48
N GLU A 535 1.50 -9.73 -14.01
CA GLU A 535 0.59 -8.69 -13.49
C GLU A 535 -0.46 -8.26 -14.51
N MET A 536 -0.04 -7.98 -15.74
CA MET A 536 -0.95 -7.52 -16.79
C MET A 536 -1.99 -8.58 -17.14
N TYR A 537 -1.59 -9.85 -17.17
CA TYR A 537 -2.52 -10.96 -17.41
C TYR A 537 -3.45 -11.24 -16.23
N ILE A 538 -3.00 -11.03 -14.98
CA ILE A 538 -3.89 -11.02 -13.81
C ILE A 538 -4.98 -9.95 -13.97
N LEU A 539 -4.59 -8.73 -14.36
CA LEU A 539 -5.52 -7.61 -14.56
C LEU A 539 -6.51 -7.82 -15.72
N LYS A 540 -6.16 -8.70 -16.68
CA LYS A 540 -7.04 -9.19 -17.76
C LYS A 540 -7.90 -10.40 -17.37
N TRP A 541 -7.70 -10.95 -16.18
CA TRP A 541 -8.28 -12.23 -15.76
C TRP A 541 -7.89 -13.44 -16.63
N ASP A 542 -6.81 -13.34 -17.42
CA ASP A 542 -6.24 -14.45 -18.19
C ASP A 542 -5.21 -15.18 -17.33
N LEU A 543 -5.73 -15.99 -16.40
CA LEU A 543 -4.92 -16.66 -15.39
C LEU A 543 -3.94 -17.69 -15.98
N LYS A 544 -4.23 -18.23 -17.17
CA LYS A 544 -3.36 -19.19 -17.87
C LYS A 544 -2.08 -18.52 -18.33
N ASN A 545 -2.17 -17.35 -18.98
CA ASN A 545 -0.98 -16.60 -19.37
C ASN A 545 -0.29 -15.96 -18.16
N ALA A 546 -1.05 -15.49 -17.17
CA ALA A 546 -0.47 -15.00 -15.91
C ALA A 546 0.42 -16.06 -15.26
N GLU A 547 -0.04 -17.31 -15.18
CA GLU A 547 0.72 -18.43 -14.60
C GLU A 547 1.97 -18.75 -15.42
N LYS A 548 1.85 -18.81 -16.74
CA LYS A 548 2.97 -19.01 -17.66
C LYS A 548 4.08 -17.98 -17.40
N TYR A 549 3.73 -16.69 -17.30
CA TYR A 549 4.72 -15.63 -17.10
C TYR A 549 5.24 -15.55 -15.66
N ALA A 550 4.40 -15.81 -14.65
CA ALA A 550 4.84 -15.92 -13.26
C ALA A 550 5.84 -17.08 -13.07
N LEU A 551 5.59 -18.23 -13.71
CA LEU A 551 6.51 -19.36 -13.72
C LEU A 551 7.82 -19.01 -14.42
N LYS A 552 7.79 -18.30 -15.55
CA LYS A 552 9.01 -17.81 -16.22
C LYS A 552 9.81 -16.86 -15.33
N SER A 553 9.15 -15.92 -14.66
CA SER A 553 9.77 -15.00 -13.70
C SER A 553 10.47 -15.78 -12.58
N TYR A 554 9.74 -16.70 -11.93
CA TYR A 554 10.26 -17.56 -10.88
C TYR A 554 11.43 -18.45 -11.34
N SER A 555 11.36 -19.00 -12.56
CA SER A 555 12.39 -19.89 -13.13
C SER A 555 13.65 -19.12 -13.53
N TYR A 556 13.50 -17.87 -13.97
CA TYR A 556 14.62 -17.00 -14.31
C TYR A 556 15.43 -16.62 -13.06
N LYS A 557 14.76 -16.19 -11.99
CA LYS A 557 15.39 -15.94 -10.69
C LYS A 557 14.37 -16.02 -9.56
N LYS A 558 14.59 -16.93 -8.62
CA LYS A 558 13.77 -17.13 -7.42
C LYS A 558 13.94 -15.98 -6.42
N THR A 559 13.32 -14.85 -6.73
CA THR A 559 13.23 -13.69 -5.82
C THR A 559 11.94 -13.78 -5.00
N SER A 560 11.92 -13.12 -3.84
CA SER A 560 10.70 -13.01 -3.03
C SER A 560 9.52 -12.46 -3.84
N GLN A 561 9.77 -11.48 -4.70
CA GLN A 561 8.77 -10.92 -5.60
C GLN A 561 8.21 -11.95 -6.59
N SER A 562 9.08 -12.71 -7.27
CA SER A 562 8.63 -13.74 -8.22
C SER A 562 7.82 -14.86 -7.56
N ILE A 563 8.14 -15.20 -6.30
CA ILE A 563 7.38 -16.19 -5.53
C ILE A 563 6.02 -15.62 -5.13
N LYS A 564 5.98 -14.36 -4.65
CA LYS A 564 4.72 -13.66 -4.33
C LYS A 564 3.79 -13.56 -5.54
N ARG A 565 4.33 -13.24 -6.71
CA ARG A 565 3.56 -13.23 -7.96
C ARG A 565 2.95 -14.59 -8.27
N LEU A 566 3.74 -15.65 -8.15
CA LEU A 566 3.27 -17.01 -8.41
C LEU A 566 2.19 -17.46 -7.41
N ILE A 567 2.35 -17.08 -6.13
CA ILE A 567 1.32 -17.26 -5.10
C ILE A 567 0.02 -16.57 -5.52
N GLU A 568 0.07 -15.29 -5.89
CA GLU A 568 -1.09 -14.49 -6.30
C GLU A 568 -1.85 -15.18 -7.45
N VAL A 569 -1.13 -15.58 -8.51
CA VAL A 569 -1.73 -16.29 -9.64
C VAL A 569 -2.36 -17.61 -9.20
N TYR A 570 -1.69 -18.41 -8.35
CA TYR A 570 -2.25 -19.67 -7.88
C TYR A 570 -3.49 -19.51 -7.02
N VAL A 571 -3.57 -18.47 -6.19
CA VAL A 571 -4.77 -18.18 -5.39
C VAL A 571 -5.93 -17.81 -6.30
N LEU A 572 -5.71 -16.89 -7.26
CA LEU A 572 -6.74 -16.48 -8.22
C LEU A 572 -7.20 -17.65 -9.10
N ALA A 573 -6.29 -18.54 -9.49
CA ALA A 573 -6.59 -19.76 -10.24
C ALA A 573 -7.15 -20.91 -9.38
N LYS A 574 -7.44 -20.66 -8.09
CA LYS A 574 -7.92 -21.65 -7.10
C LYS A 574 -7.02 -22.89 -6.96
N LYS A 575 -5.72 -22.76 -7.28
CA LYS A 575 -4.67 -23.77 -7.11
C LYS A 575 -4.08 -23.70 -5.71
N TYR A 576 -4.91 -23.76 -4.68
CA TYR A 576 -4.53 -23.45 -3.30
C TYR A 576 -3.37 -24.29 -2.75
N ASN A 577 -3.27 -25.57 -3.10
CA ASN A 577 -2.12 -26.41 -2.72
C ASN A 577 -0.80 -25.86 -3.26
N HIS A 578 -0.78 -25.34 -4.49
CA HIS A 578 0.42 -24.76 -5.10
C HIS A 578 0.77 -23.42 -4.44
N ALA A 579 -0.23 -22.57 -4.16
CA ALA A 579 -0.05 -21.33 -3.42
C ALA A 579 0.52 -21.58 -2.02
N ALA A 580 -0.04 -22.56 -1.28
CA ALA A 580 0.40 -22.95 0.05
C ALA A 580 1.85 -23.42 0.07
N ASN A 581 2.24 -24.29 -0.88
CA ASN A 581 3.62 -24.73 -1.04
C ASN A 581 4.57 -23.54 -1.24
N LYS A 582 4.18 -22.55 -2.06
CA LYS A 582 5.00 -21.36 -2.32
C LYS A 582 5.07 -20.39 -1.14
N TYR A 583 4.00 -20.27 -0.35
CA TYR A 583 4.05 -19.56 0.94
C TYR A 583 5.05 -20.23 1.90
N VAL A 584 5.00 -21.56 2.03
CA VAL A 584 5.97 -22.28 2.88
C VAL A 584 7.40 -22.15 2.33
N GLU A 585 7.60 -22.17 1.01
CA GLU A 585 8.92 -21.92 0.42
C GLU A 585 9.44 -20.51 0.77
N LEU A 586 8.58 -19.50 0.70
CA LEU A 586 8.97 -18.11 0.93
C LEU A 586 9.19 -17.77 2.42
N TYR A 587 8.41 -18.38 3.32
CA TYR A 587 8.33 -17.99 4.74
C TYR A 587 8.66 -19.12 5.73
N GLY A 588 8.89 -20.35 5.26
CA GLY A 588 9.03 -21.53 6.11
C GLY A 588 10.45 -21.89 6.54
N PHE A 589 11.48 -21.18 6.08
CA PHE A 589 12.88 -21.49 6.39
C PHE A 589 13.63 -20.30 7.00
N GLY A 590 14.41 -20.56 8.07
CA GLY A 590 15.35 -19.61 8.68
C GLY A 590 14.74 -18.61 9.68
N ASN A 591 15.48 -17.53 9.96
CA ASN A 591 15.10 -16.46 10.91
C ASN A 591 13.91 -15.60 10.43
N ASN A 592 13.38 -15.83 9.23
CA ASN A 592 12.27 -15.08 8.62
C ASN A 592 10.92 -15.81 8.76
N MET A 593 10.74 -16.59 9.83
CA MET A 593 9.47 -17.28 10.08
C MET A 593 8.37 -16.26 10.38
N ASP A 594 7.60 -15.89 9.35
CA ASP A 594 6.45 -15.03 9.48
C ASP A 594 5.20 -15.87 9.80
N LYS A 595 4.82 -15.86 11.08
CA LYS A 595 3.68 -16.60 11.61
C LYS A 595 2.39 -16.31 10.85
N ASN A 596 2.13 -15.06 10.46
CA ASN A 596 0.89 -14.69 9.79
C ASN A 596 0.82 -15.28 8.37
N ASN A 597 1.94 -15.26 7.66
CA ASN A 597 2.02 -15.82 6.31
C ASN A 597 2.00 -17.36 6.32
N LEU A 598 2.50 -18.01 7.36
CA LEU A 598 2.36 -19.45 7.54
C LEU A 598 0.93 -19.86 7.92
N VAL A 599 0.19 -19.05 8.69
CA VAL A 599 -1.26 -19.27 8.91
C VAL A 599 -2.00 -19.24 7.57
N LYS A 600 -1.73 -18.25 6.70
CA LYS A 600 -2.31 -18.23 5.34
C LYS A 600 -1.98 -19.48 4.53
N ALA A 601 -0.75 -19.98 4.64
CA ALA A 601 -0.37 -21.25 4.00
C ALA A 601 -1.24 -22.43 4.50
N ALA A 602 -1.46 -22.50 5.82
CA ALA A 602 -2.33 -23.51 6.42
C ALA A 602 -3.79 -23.36 5.94
N GLU A 603 -4.30 -22.13 5.83
CA GLU A 603 -5.63 -21.86 5.28
C GLU A 603 -5.76 -22.31 3.82
N TYR A 604 -4.74 -22.07 2.99
CA TYR A 604 -4.73 -22.56 1.61
C TYR A 604 -4.65 -24.09 1.53
N TYR A 605 -3.88 -24.74 2.40
CA TYR A 605 -3.91 -26.21 2.49
C TYR A 605 -5.29 -26.72 2.92
N LYS A 606 -5.97 -26.07 3.87
CA LYS A 606 -7.37 -26.40 4.22
C LYS A 606 -8.30 -26.26 3.03
N ALA A 607 -8.23 -25.12 2.31
CA ALA A 607 -9.03 -24.86 1.13
C ALA A 607 -8.77 -25.88 0.00
N ALA A 608 -7.56 -26.44 -0.06
CA ALA A 608 -7.19 -27.50 -0.98
C ALA A 608 -7.51 -28.92 -0.48
N GLY A 609 -8.08 -29.07 0.72
CA GLY A 609 -8.33 -30.38 1.36
C GLY A 609 -7.11 -31.09 1.94
N ASP A 610 -5.92 -30.47 1.94
CA ASP A 610 -4.69 -31.03 2.54
C ASP A 610 -4.59 -30.70 4.03
N PHE A 611 -5.58 -31.18 4.79
CA PHE A 611 -5.69 -30.96 6.23
C PHE A 611 -4.44 -31.41 6.99
N LYS A 612 -3.76 -32.48 6.55
CA LYS A 612 -2.53 -32.97 7.20
C LYS A 612 -1.40 -31.94 7.15
N LYS A 613 -1.18 -31.26 6.02
CA LYS A 613 -0.19 -30.19 5.92
C LYS A 613 -0.59 -28.94 6.70
N ALA A 614 -1.88 -28.58 6.67
CA ALA A 614 -2.40 -27.47 7.45
C ALA A 614 -2.23 -27.70 8.97
N GLU A 615 -2.55 -28.91 9.46
CA GLU A 615 -2.34 -29.33 10.85
C GLU A 615 -0.87 -29.20 11.24
N LYS A 616 0.04 -29.72 10.39
CA LYS A 616 1.49 -29.64 10.63
C LYS A 616 1.96 -28.20 10.79
N ILE A 617 1.45 -27.27 9.98
CA ILE A 617 1.79 -25.84 10.09
C ILE A 617 1.23 -25.24 11.39
N TYR A 618 -0.04 -25.51 11.73
CA TYR A 618 -0.59 -25.00 12.99
C TYR A 618 0.17 -25.52 14.20
N LEU A 619 0.55 -26.80 14.20
CA LEU A 619 1.41 -27.38 15.24
C LEU A 619 2.78 -26.69 15.30
N SER A 620 3.43 -26.45 14.15
CA SER A 620 4.73 -25.76 14.14
C SER A 620 4.66 -24.31 14.62
N LEU A 621 3.48 -23.68 14.53
CA LEU A 621 3.23 -22.31 15.02
C LEU A 621 2.74 -22.26 16.49
N GLY A 622 2.64 -23.41 17.17
CA GLY A 622 2.09 -23.52 18.53
C GLY A 622 0.58 -23.26 18.62
N MET A 623 -0.14 -23.36 17.50
CA MET A 623 -1.59 -23.16 17.40
C MET A 623 -2.35 -24.47 17.60
N PHE A 624 -2.23 -25.05 18.80
CA PHE A 624 -2.75 -26.38 19.11
C PHE A 624 -4.27 -26.52 18.94
N ASN A 625 -5.05 -25.47 19.23
CA ASN A 625 -6.50 -25.50 19.07
C ASN A 625 -6.90 -25.60 17.59
N ASP A 626 -6.27 -24.82 16.72
CA ASP A 626 -6.50 -24.87 15.27
C ASP A 626 -6.03 -26.21 14.69
N ALA A 627 -4.88 -26.71 15.14
CA ALA A 627 -4.42 -28.05 14.78
C ALA A 627 -5.40 -29.14 15.24
N GLN A 628 -5.94 -29.08 16.47
CA GLN A 628 -6.94 -30.03 16.97
C GLN A 628 -8.26 -29.94 16.21
N LEU A 629 -8.71 -28.73 15.85
CA LEU A 629 -9.87 -28.54 14.98
C LEU A 629 -9.62 -29.21 13.63
N ILE A 630 -8.45 -28.97 13.01
CA ILE A 630 -8.05 -29.69 11.79
C ILE A 630 -7.98 -31.19 12.01
N LYS A 631 -7.44 -31.66 13.13
CA LYS A 631 -7.34 -33.08 13.42
C LYS A 631 -8.73 -33.70 13.52
N LYS A 632 -9.69 -33.00 14.14
CA LYS A 632 -11.12 -33.38 14.15
C LYS A 632 -11.70 -33.40 12.72
N TYR A 633 -11.27 -32.49 11.85
CA TYR A 633 -11.61 -32.50 10.41
C TYR A 633 -10.87 -33.59 9.61
N ASN A 634 -9.68 -34.02 10.03
CA ASN A 634 -8.84 -35.03 9.38
C ASN A 634 -9.22 -36.45 9.83
N PHE A 635 -9.76 -36.61 11.05
CA PHE A 635 -10.37 -37.84 11.57
C PHE A 635 -11.64 -38.25 10.81
N SER A 636 -12.21 -37.38 9.98
CA SER A 636 -13.28 -37.78 9.07
C SER A 636 -12.81 -38.67 7.92
N LYS A 637 -11.49 -38.92 7.77
CA LYS A 637 -10.99 -39.93 6.83
C LYS A 637 -11.34 -41.37 7.25
N ASP A 638 -11.47 -41.66 8.55
CA ASP A 638 -12.02 -42.95 8.99
C ASP A 638 -13.55 -42.96 8.92
N SER A 639 -14.21 -41.80 9.02
CA SER A 639 -15.64 -41.65 8.74
C SER A 639 -15.92 -41.28 7.26
N ARG A 640 -15.31 -42.00 6.31
CA ARG A 640 -15.62 -42.21 4.87
C ARG A 640 -16.30 -41.14 3.97
N MET A 641 -16.69 -39.95 4.42
CA MET A 641 -17.50 -38.99 3.66
C MET A 641 -16.82 -37.62 3.60
N SER A 642 -16.38 -37.25 2.41
CA SER A 642 -15.92 -35.91 2.07
C SER A 642 -17.05 -34.88 2.18
N ILE A 643 -16.70 -33.58 2.23
CA ILE A 643 -17.70 -32.48 2.22
C ILE A 643 -18.57 -32.55 0.97
N ASP A 644 -17.99 -32.90 -0.18
CA ASP A 644 -18.75 -33.07 -1.43
C ASP A 644 -19.73 -34.24 -1.31
N GLU A 645 -19.31 -35.38 -0.74
CA GLU A 645 -20.23 -36.51 -0.50
C GLU A 645 -21.32 -36.16 0.50
N TRP A 646 -21.02 -35.34 1.51
CA TRP A 646 -22.01 -34.82 2.43
C TRP A 646 -23.03 -33.91 1.72
N ILE A 647 -22.56 -32.90 0.98
CA ILE A 647 -23.42 -32.02 0.18
C ILE A 647 -24.27 -32.86 -0.78
N LYS A 648 -23.67 -33.81 -1.49
CA LYS A 648 -24.37 -34.74 -2.39
C LYS A 648 -25.46 -35.53 -1.65
N SER A 649 -25.15 -36.08 -0.48
CA SER A 649 -26.11 -36.83 0.34
C SER A 649 -27.32 -35.97 0.72
N ASP A 650 -27.07 -34.74 1.18
CA ASP A 650 -28.14 -33.83 1.57
C ASP A 650 -28.98 -33.39 0.38
N VAL A 651 -28.35 -33.00 -0.74
CA VAL A 651 -29.04 -32.56 -1.96
C VAL A 651 -29.91 -33.69 -2.52
N LEU A 652 -29.42 -34.94 -2.56
CA LEU A 652 -30.24 -36.08 -3.00
C LEU A 652 -31.48 -36.28 -2.12
N LYS A 653 -31.36 -36.12 -0.80
CA LYS A 653 -32.50 -36.22 0.13
C LYS A 653 -33.47 -35.05 -0.04
N ILE A 654 -32.95 -33.83 -0.23
CA ILE A 654 -33.76 -32.64 -0.53
C ILE A 654 -34.57 -32.86 -1.82
N ILE A 655 -33.92 -33.33 -2.89
CA ILE A 655 -34.58 -33.64 -4.17
C ILE A 655 -35.67 -34.70 -3.97
N LYS A 656 -35.36 -35.77 -3.24
CA LYS A 656 -36.34 -36.82 -2.93
C LYS A 656 -37.56 -36.25 -2.21
N THR A 657 -37.35 -35.49 -1.13
CA THR A 657 -38.44 -34.86 -0.37
C THR A 657 -39.27 -33.89 -1.22
N ALA A 658 -38.63 -33.09 -2.07
CA ALA A 658 -39.33 -32.19 -2.99
C ALA A 658 -40.20 -32.97 -4.00
N LYS A 659 -39.66 -34.02 -4.62
CA LYS A 659 -40.41 -34.88 -5.57
C LYS A 659 -41.60 -35.58 -4.91
N GLU A 660 -41.42 -36.12 -3.70
CA GLU A 660 -42.50 -36.76 -2.93
C GLU A 660 -43.66 -35.79 -2.62
N ASN A 661 -43.36 -34.50 -2.51
CA ASN A 661 -44.35 -33.44 -2.25
C ASN A 661 -44.75 -32.65 -3.50
N LYS A 662 -44.35 -33.09 -4.71
CA LYS A 662 -44.65 -32.45 -6.00
C LYS A 662 -44.22 -30.97 -6.07
N ILE A 663 -43.09 -30.65 -5.45
CA ILE A 663 -42.53 -29.29 -5.43
C ILE A 663 -41.52 -29.13 -6.57
N ASN A 664 -41.62 -28.03 -7.32
CA ASN A 664 -40.59 -27.68 -8.31
C ASN A 664 -39.35 -27.15 -7.58
N LEU A 665 -38.19 -27.70 -7.90
CA LEU A 665 -36.95 -27.38 -7.21
C LEU A 665 -35.97 -26.69 -8.15
N ILE A 666 -35.38 -25.59 -7.68
CA ILE A 666 -34.32 -24.88 -8.38
C ILE A 666 -33.15 -24.75 -7.41
N PHE A 667 -31.97 -25.22 -7.80
CA PHE A 667 -30.72 -24.93 -7.09
C PHE A 667 -29.98 -23.79 -7.78
N MET A 668 -29.21 -23.02 -7.02
CA MET A 668 -28.29 -22.04 -7.58
C MET A 668 -26.99 -22.00 -6.79
N ASN A 669 -25.89 -21.67 -7.47
CA ASN A 669 -24.58 -21.47 -6.84
C ASN A 669 -24.36 -19.99 -6.46
N TYR A 670 -23.16 -19.66 -6.01
CA TYR A 670 -22.79 -18.32 -5.57
C TYR A 670 -22.05 -17.57 -6.67
N PHE A 671 -22.05 -16.24 -6.58
CA PHE A 671 -21.34 -15.36 -7.50
C PHE A 671 -19.85 -15.74 -7.70
N GLU A 672 -19.09 -16.11 -6.66
CA GLU A 672 -17.65 -16.45 -6.80
C GLU A 672 -17.34 -17.95 -6.82
N MET A 673 -18.35 -18.77 -6.53
CA MET A 673 -18.12 -20.16 -6.23
C MET A 673 -19.14 -21.07 -6.91
N LYS A 674 -18.63 -21.77 -7.92
CA LYS A 674 -19.30 -22.89 -8.55
C LYS A 674 -19.36 -24.09 -7.61
N LEU A 675 -20.58 -24.51 -7.26
CA LEU A 675 -20.86 -25.73 -6.50
C LEU A 675 -21.00 -26.92 -7.45
N SER A 676 -19.89 -27.38 -8.02
CA SER A 676 -19.87 -28.44 -9.04
C SER A 676 -20.53 -29.75 -8.58
N VAL A 677 -20.47 -30.07 -7.28
CA VAL A 677 -21.17 -31.23 -6.73
C VAL A 677 -22.69 -31.09 -6.77
N VAL A 678 -23.22 -29.90 -6.48
CA VAL A 678 -24.67 -29.64 -6.53
C VAL A 678 -25.15 -29.65 -7.96
N GLU A 679 -24.42 -28.99 -8.86
CA GLU A 679 -24.69 -28.97 -10.31
C GLU A 679 -24.81 -30.38 -10.88
N LYS A 680 -23.80 -31.23 -10.67
CA LYS A 680 -23.78 -32.61 -11.15
C LYS A 680 -24.95 -33.44 -10.59
N VAL A 681 -25.28 -33.25 -9.32
CA VAL A 681 -26.42 -33.96 -8.72
C VAL A 681 -27.74 -33.47 -9.31
N CYS A 682 -27.88 -32.17 -9.57
CA CYS A 682 -29.07 -31.61 -10.21
C CYS A 682 -29.24 -32.14 -11.63
N GLU A 683 -28.17 -32.11 -12.44
CA GLU A 683 -28.14 -32.66 -13.80
C GLU A 683 -28.55 -34.14 -13.83
N GLN A 684 -27.98 -34.96 -12.94
CA GLN A 684 -28.30 -36.39 -12.83
C GLN A 684 -29.75 -36.69 -12.41
N ASN A 685 -30.46 -35.71 -11.86
CA ASN A 685 -31.82 -35.88 -11.32
C ASN A 685 -32.88 -35.05 -12.05
N ASP A 686 -32.51 -34.42 -13.17
CA ASP A 686 -33.33 -33.49 -13.95
C ASP A 686 -33.92 -32.35 -13.10
N ILE A 687 -33.03 -31.75 -12.28
CA ILE A 687 -33.36 -30.59 -11.45
C ILE A 687 -32.67 -29.36 -12.05
N LEU A 688 -33.41 -28.25 -12.10
CA LEU A 688 -32.88 -27.01 -12.63
C LEU A 688 -31.77 -26.46 -11.73
N PHE A 689 -30.63 -26.14 -12.34
CA PHE A 689 -29.49 -25.51 -11.69
C PHE A 689 -29.15 -24.19 -12.38
N LEU A 690 -29.14 -23.10 -11.61
CA LEU A 690 -28.72 -21.78 -12.05
C LEU A 690 -27.26 -21.53 -11.67
N ASP A 691 -26.39 -21.48 -12.67
CA ASP A 691 -24.99 -21.08 -12.50
C ASP A 691 -24.85 -19.55 -12.51
N GLN A 692 -25.03 -18.94 -11.32
CA GLN A 692 -24.80 -17.52 -11.12
C GLN A 692 -23.33 -17.14 -11.38
N ASN A 693 -22.37 -17.99 -11.02
CA ASN A 693 -20.95 -17.70 -11.22
C ASN A 693 -20.65 -17.44 -12.69
N GLU A 694 -21.15 -18.29 -13.60
CA GLU A 694 -20.97 -18.12 -15.04
C GLU A 694 -21.58 -16.82 -15.55
N TYR A 695 -22.82 -16.52 -15.16
CA TYR A 695 -23.51 -15.31 -15.61
C TYR A 695 -22.81 -14.02 -15.16
N PHE A 696 -22.39 -13.98 -13.91
CA PHE A 696 -21.69 -12.83 -13.38
C PHE A 696 -20.28 -12.68 -13.96
N ASN A 697 -19.56 -13.78 -14.21
CA ASN A 697 -18.28 -13.73 -14.93
C ASN A 697 -18.47 -13.08 -16.31
N ALA A 698 -19.52 -13.43 -17.05
CA ALA A 698 -19.81 -12.82 -18.35
C ALA A 698 -20.08 -11.31 -18.25
N ILE A 699 -20.76 -10.85 -17.19
CA ILE A 699 -20.96 -9.41 -16.94
C ILE A 699 -19.63 -8.70 -16.69
N LEU A 700 -18.74 -9.31 -15.89
CA LEU A 700 -17.42 -8.74 -15.59
C LEU A 700 -16.51 -8.73 -16.82
N GLU A 701 -16.55 -9.77 -17.64
CA GLU A 701 -15.82 -9.87 -18.91
C GLU A 701 -16.24 -8.78 -19.90
N ASN A 702 -17.50 -8.34 -19.84
CA ASN A 702 -18.01 -7.20 -20.60
C ASN A 702 -17.66 -5.82 -20.00
N GLY A 703 -16.68 -5.76 -19.08
CA GLY A 703 -16.10 -4.52 -18.55
C GLY A 703 -16.82 -3.94 -17.35
N ALA A 704 -17.81 -4.64 -16.79
CA ALA A 704 -18.50 -4.20 -15.59
C ALA A 704 -17.58 -4.28 -14.36
N LYS A 705 -17.72 -3.37 -13.39
CA LYS A 705 -16.87 -3.37 -12.19
C LYS A 705 -17.45 -4.30 -11.14
N ARG A 706 -16.64 -5.25 -10.65
CA ARG A 706 -17.03 -6.19 -9.58
C ARG A 706 -17.68 -5.51 -8.37
N GLN A 707 -17.09 -4.41 -7.92
CA GLN A 707 -17.57 -3.65 -6.74
C GLN A 707 -18.99 -3.09 -6.88
N ASP A 708 -19.52 -2.98 -8.10
CA ASP A 708 -20.90 -2.53 -8.31
C ASP A 708 -21.91 -3.63 -7.94
N TYR A 709 -21.47 -4.90 -7.97
CA TYR A 709 -22.32 -6.08 -7.77
C TYR A 709 -21.99 -6.83 -6.49
N VAL A 710 -20.75 -6.71 -6.02
CA VAL A 710 -20.22 -7.53 -4.92
C VAL A 710 -19.39 -6.68 -3.98
N LEU A 711 -19.72 -6.79 -2.70
CA LEU A 711 -19.06 -6.11 -1.60
C LEU A 711 -17.66 -6.70 -1.33
N PRO A 712 -16.83 -6.03 -0.49
CA PRO A 712 -15.51 -6.53 -0.14
C PRO A 712 -15.49 -7.86 0.63
N ASP A 713 -16.61 -8.26 1.23
CA ASP A 713 -16.80 -9.53 1.95
C ASP A 713 -17.51 -10.59 1.09
N ASP A 714 -17.53 -10.38 -0.23
CA ASP A 714 -18.04 -11.27 -1.26
C ASP A 714 -19.57 -11.45 -1.29
N HIS A 715 -20.32 -10.73 -0.45
CA HIS A 715 -21.77 -10.65 -0.54
C HIS A 715 -22.24 -9.74 -1.68
N LEU A 716 -23.44 -10.01 -2.20
CA LEU A 716 -24.05 -9.20 -3.25
C LEU A 716 -24.44 -7.80 -2.74
N THR A 717 -24.18 -6.77 -3.54
CA THR A 717 -24.79 -5.44 -3.38
C THR A 717 -26.28 -5.50 -3.73
N ALA A 718 -27.02 -4.41 -3.53
CA ALA A 718 -28.40 -4.32 -4.01
C ALA A 718 -28.51 -4.59 -5.53
N LYS A 719 -27.57 -4.05 -6.32
CA LYS A 719 -27.49 -4.28 -7.77
C LYS A 719 -27.14 -5.73 -8.13
N GLY A 720 -26.27 -6.37 -7.35
CA GLY A 720 -26.00 -7.81 -7.49
C GLY A 720 -27.24 -8.65 -7.23
N ASN A 721 -27.97 -8.38 -6.14
CA ASN A 721 -29.24 -9.04 -5.83
C ASN A 721 -30.30 -8.82 -6.92
N GLU A 722 -30.35 -7.63 -7.52
CA GLU A 722 -31.27 -7.33 -8.62
C GLU A 722 -31.01 -8.21 -9.85
N ILE A 723 -29.74 -8.43 -10.21
CA ILE A 723 -29.37 -9.33 -11.31
C ILE A 723 -29.77 -10.77 -11.00
N THR A 724 -29.49 -11.26 -9.80
CA THR A 724 -29.92 -12.60 -9.38
C THR A 724 -31.43 -12.76 -9.49
N ALA A 725 -32.20 -11.76 -9.06
CA ALA A 725 -33.66 -11.77 -9.16
C ALA A 725 -34.14 -11.74 -10.62
N GLU A 726 -33.51 -10.95 -11.48
CA GLU A 726 -33.83 -10.87 -12.92
C GLU A 726 -33.58 -12.21 -13.63
N LEU A 727 -32.45 -12.86 -13.36
CA LEU A 727 -32.14 -14.20 -13.85
C LEU A 727 -33.19 -15.24 -13.46
N LEU A 728 -33.57 -15.25 -12.19
CA LEU A 728 -34.60 -16.16 -11.69
C LEU A 728 -35.94 -15.88 -12.35
N LYS A 729 -36.32 -14.61 -12.52
CA LYS A 729 -37.55 -14.23 -13.23
C LYS A 729 -37.57 -14.78 -14.65
N GLU A 730 -36.52 -14.55 -15.43
CA GLU A 730 -36.41 -15.04 -16.82
C GLU A 730 -36.55 -16.57 -16.89
N ILE A 731 -35.89 -17.28 -15.97
CA ILE A 731 -35.95 -18.74 -15.89
C ILE A 731 -37.35 -19.24 -15.55
N LEU A 732 -38.02 -18.59 -14.58
CA LEU A 732 -39.36 -18.95 -14.15
C LEU A 732 -40.38 -18.75 -15.28
N ILE A 733 -40.27 -17.66 -16.04
CA ILE A 733 -41.12 -17.38 -17.22
C ILE A 733 -40.82 -18.39 -18.33
N LYS A 734 -39.55 -18.59 -18.69
CA LYS A 734 -39.13 -19.48 -19.79
C LYS A 734 -39.57 -20.94 -19.56
N ARG A 735 -39.68 -21.36 -18.29
CA ARG A 735 -40.13 -22.69 -17.90
C ARG A 735 -41.65 -22.79 -17.70
N ASN A 736 -42.40 -21.72 -17.97
CA ASN A 736 -43.84 -21.62 -17.76
C ASN A 736 -44.27 -21.90 -16.31
N PHE A 737 -43.40 -21.62 -15.34
CA PHE A 737 -43.78 -21.70 -13.92
C PHE A 737 -44.66 -20.52 -13.51
N ILE A 738 -44.46 -19.39 -14.16
CA ILE A 738 -45.27 -18.18 -14.05
C ILE A 738 -45.84 -17.88 -15.43
N LYS A 739 -47.14 -17.62 -15.50
CA LYS A 739 -47.85 -17.22 -16.71
C LYS A 739 -47.83 -15.71 -16.88
#